data_AF-A0A0P0XIM9-F1
#
_entry.id   AF-A0A0P0XIM9-F1
#
_cell.length_a   1.000
_cell.length_b   1.000
_cell.length_c   1.000
_cell.angle_alpha   90.00
_cell.angle_beta   90.00
_cell.angle_gamma   90.00
#
_symmetry.space_group_name_H-M   'P 1'
#
loop_
_entity.id
_entity.type
_entity.pdbx_description
1 polymer ?
#
loop_
_entity_poly.entity_id
_entity_poly.type
_entity_poly.pdbx_seq_one_letter_code
_entity_poly.pdbx_strand_id
1 'polypeptide(L)'
;GSVSLNQSPRTLSYSPTENAVLICSDVDGGSYELYIVPKDSAGRTDYLQEAKKGAGGSAVFVARNRFAVLEKSSNQVLVKNLKNEIVKKSPLPIAMDAIYYAGTGNLLCKAEDRVTIFDLQQRLILGELQAPAVKYVVWSSDMESIALLSKHAVVIANKKLVHRCTLHETIRVKSGAWDENGVFIYTTLNHIKYCLPNGDSGIIKTLDVPIYITRAIGNNIFCLDRDGKNKLITVDASEYIFKLALLRKRYDHVMSMIKNSQLCGQAVISYLQQKGFPEVALHFVKDEKTRFNLALESGNIQIAVASAKEIDDKDHWYRLGIEALRQGNVGIVEYAYQRTKNFERLAFLYLITGYMDKVGFMCKIAGQNNNLMGQFHNALYLGDAMKRVEILENAGQLPLAYITAATHGLTEIADRLAAELGENIPSLPEGKTRSLLIPPAPLTASGDWPLLRVMRGIFEGGLDATGKAELEEDDEAAGADWGDEDLDMVDASEAMANGGDGFDAEEGEANEEDGEEGGWDLEDLELPPEAETPKNAGNALSVVFVAPPPGMPVSQIWTQKSSLAGEHAAAGNFDTAMRLLSRQLGIKNFAPLKPLFLDLHMGSHSYLRALATAPIIPVAVEKGWSESASPNVRGPPALVFTFSQMEDRLKAAYKATTEGKFPEALRQFLNILHTIPLIVVDSRREVDEVKELIEIVREYVLGLRMELKRKELRDDVNRQQELAAYFTNCKLQRVHMRLVLGSAMGLCYKQKNFATAEHFARMLLENNPNESQAKRARQVQQQCSGKKDSCELNYDYRNPFVVCGATYVPIYRGQKDVSCPYCGSRFVPSIEGQLCTICELAVVGADASGLLCSPTQLR
;
A
#
# COMPACT_ATOMS: atom_id res chain seq x y z
N GLY A 1 -23.07 -28.44 -42.92
CA GLY A 1 -21.68 -28.58 -43.39
C GLY A 1 -21.36 -30.05 -43.47
N SER A 2 -20.89 -30.52 -44.63
CA SER A 2 -20.56 -31.93 -44.85
C SER A 2 -19.38 -32.37 -43.98
N VAL A 3 -19.40 -33.62 -43.54
CA VAL A 3 -18.40 -34.28 -42.69
C VAL A 3 -17.04 -34.47 -43.42
N SER A 4 -16.93 -34.04 -44.67
CA SER A 4 -15.74 -34.15 -45.52
C SER A 4 -14.67 -33.05 -45.32
N LEU A 5 -14.93 -32.01 -44.53
CA LEU A 5 -14.01 -30.87 -44.37
C LEU A 5 -12.89 -31.06 -43.31
N ASN A 6 -12.90 -32.16 -42.55
CA ASN A 6 -11.89 -32.40 -41.50
C ASN A 6 -10.61 -33.13 -41.99
N GLN A 7 -10.41 -33.28 -43.30
CA GLN A 7 -9.20 -33.88 -43.90
C GLN A 7 -8.14 -32.83 -44.29
N SER A 8 -8.24 -31.61 -43.77
CA SER A 8 -7.30 -30.52 -44.09
C SER A 8 -5.92 -30.73 -43.44
N PRO A 9 -4.82 -30.40 -44.13
CA PRO A 9 -3.48 -30.48 -43.56
C PRO A 9 -3.33 -29.57 -42.32
N ARG A 10 -2.66 -30.08 -41.29
CA ARG A 10 -2.53 -29.44 -39.98
C ARG A 10 -1.30 -28.55 -39.86
N THR A 11 -0.17 -28.97 -40.41
CA THR A 11 1.09 -28.20 -40.36
C THR A 11 1.78 -28.23 -41.70
N LEU A 12 2.43 -27.11 -42.04
CA LEU A 12 3.26 -26.96 -43.22
C LEU A 12 4.67 -26.53 -42.79
N SER A 13 5.69 -27.17 -43.34
CA SER A 13 7.09 -26.78 -43.18
C SER A 13 7.70 -26.57 -44.56
N TYR A 14 8.29 -25.40 -44.80
CA TYR A 14 8.90 -25.04 -46.08
C TYR A 14 10.41 -24.89 -45.95
N SER A 15 11.16 -25.44 -46.91
CA SER A 15 12.61 -25.28 -47.03
C SER A 15 12.93 -24.42 -48.26
N PRO A 16 13.39 -23.17 -48.08
CA PRO A 16 13.70 -22.27 -49.19
C PRO A 16 14.88 -22.74 -50.06
N THR A 17 15.85 -23.47 -49.49
CA THR A 17 17.08 -23.83 -50.22
C THR A 17 16.80 -24.79 -51.37
N GLU A 18 16.01 -25.82 -51.08
CA GLU A 18 15.65 -26.91 -52.00
C GLU A 18 14.24 -26.74 -52.59
N ASN A 19 13.59 -25.61 -52.28
CA ASN A 19 12.21 -25.30 -52.66
C ASN A 19 11.25 -26.46 -52.37
N ALA A 20 11.33 -27.04 -51.17
CA ALA A 20 10.57 -28.23 -50.79
C ALA A 20 9.55 -27.92 -49.69
N VAL A 21 8.37 -28.53 -49.76
CA VAL A 21 7.26 -28.35 -48.82
C VAL A 21 6.92 -29.69 -48.19
N LEU A 22 6.87 -29.73 -46.86
CA LEU A 22 6.33 -30.82 -46.08
C LEU A 22 4.95 -30.43 -45.56
N ILE A 23 3.97 -31.27 -45.83
CA ILE A 23 2.59 -31.11 -45.37
C ILE A 23 2.25 -32.29 -44.47
N CYS A 24 1.79 -32.04 -43.25
CA CYS A 24 1.35 -33.09 -42.33
C CYS A 24 -0.16 -33.06 -42.15
N SER A 25 -0.78 -34.22 -42.10
CA SER A 25 -2.20 -34.44 -41.85
C SER A 25 -2.39 -35.43 -40.70
N ASP A 26 -3.43 -35.24 -39.90
CA ASP A 26 -3.74 -36.12 -38.76
C ASP A 26 -4.56 -37.37 -39.16
N VAL A 27 -4.90 -37.50 -40.45
CA VAL A 27 -5.67 -38.63 -40.98
C VAL A 27 -4.91 -39.95 -40.77
N ASP A 28 -5.61 -41.01 -40.37
CA ASP A 28 -5.11 -42.38 -40.16
C ASP A 28 -3.90 -42.51 -39.19
N GLY A 29 -3.90 -41.71 -38.12
CA GLY A 29 -2.85 -41.77 -37.08
C GLY A 29 -1.62 -40.90 -37.37
N GLY A 30 -1.68 -40.09 -38.44
CA GLY A 30 -0.65 -39.12 -38.82
C GLY A 30 0.07 -39.52 -40.12
N SER A 31 -0.03 -38.68 -41.13
CA SER A 31 0.68 -38.83 -42.41
C SER A 31 1.38 -37.53 -42.80
N TYR A 32 2.43 -37.64 -43.60
CA TYR A 32 3.08 -36.48 -44.21
C TYR A 32 3.31 -36.69 -45.71
N GLU A 33 3.32 -35.59 -46.43
CA GLU A 33 3.56 -35.51 -47.87
C GLU A 33 4.71 -34.54 -48.15
N LEU A 34 5.70 -34.98 -48.91
CA LEU A 34 6.82 -34.17 -49.37
C LEU A 34 6.62 -33.78 -50.85
N TYR A 35 6.58 -32.48 -51.09
CA TYR A 35 6.53 -31.86 -52.40
C TYR A 35 7.86 -31.15 -52.69
N ILE A 36 8.38 -31.30 -53.90
CA ILE A 36 9.51 -30.51 -54.40
C ILE A 36 8.94 -29.55 -55.43
N VAL A 37 9.06 -28.25 -55.19
CA VAL A 37 8.52 -27.22 -56.07
C VAL A 37 9.59 -26.88 -57.11
N PRO A 38 9.35 -27.07 -58.42
CA PRO A 38 10.29 -26.71 -59.46
C PRO A 38 10.62 -25.21 -59.44
N LYS A 39 11.87 -24.83 -59.74
CA LYS A 39 12.30 -23.41 -59.77
C LYS A 39 12.00 -22.70 -61.11
N ASP A 40 11.77 -23.45 -62.19
CA ASP A 40 11.49 -22.89 -63.52
C ASP A 40 10.00 -23.04 -63.90
N SER A 41 9.30 -21.92 -63.94
CA SER A 41 7.90 -21.81 -64.42
C SER A 41 7.84 -21.36 -65.89
N ALA A 42 8.70 -21.93 -66.75
CA ALA A 42 8.71 -21.65 -68.18
C ALA A 42 8.45 -22.93 -68.99
N GLY A 43 7.19 -23.38 -69.01
CA GLY A 43 6.75 -24.48 -69.85
C GLY A 43 5.52 -25.17 -69.27
N ARG A 44 4.34 -24.89 -69.85
CA ARG A 44 3.12 -25.65 -69.59
C ARG A 44 3.31 -27.10 -70.04
N THR A 45 3.63 -27.96 -69.09
CA THR A 45 3.37 -29.41 -69.17
C THR A 45 3.06 -29.89 -67.77
N ASP A 46 1.86 -30.45 -67.58
CA ASP A 46 1.36 -31.04 -66.33
C ASP A 46 2.20 -32.26 -65.90
N TYR A 47 3.42 -32.03 -65.44
CA TYR A 47 4.12 -33.00 -64.60
C TYR A 47 3.75 -32.71 -63.15
N LEU A 48 2.59 -33.22 -62.72
CA LEU A 48 2.29 -33.40 -61.31
C LEU A 48 3.34 -34.36 -60.74
N GLN A 49 4.42 -33.81 -60.18
CA GLN A 49 5.39 -34.62 -59.44
C GLN A 49 4.65 -35.24 -58.25
N GLU A 50 4.45 -36.55 -58.27
CA GLU A 50 3.74 -37.26 -57.21
C GLU A 50 4.39 -36.98 -55.85
N ALA A 51 3.57 -36.54 -54.90
CA ALA A 51 4.00 -36.26 -53.55
C ALA A 51 4.52 -37.54 -52.89
N LYS A 52 5.72 -37.49 -52.31
CA LYS A 52 6.24 -38.64 -51.57
C LYS A 52 5.53 -38.69 -50.21
N LYS A 53 4.65 -39.67 -50.03
CA LYS A 53 3.89 -39.86 -48.80
C LYS A 53 4.63 -40.75 -47.80
N GLY A 54 4.36 -40.57 -46.51
CA GLY A 54 4.82 -41.45 -45.45
C GLY A 54 3.98 -41.32 -44.19
N ALA A 55 4.04 -42.34 -43.33
CA ALA A 55 3.42 -42.29 -42.00
C ALA A 55 4.28 -41.48 -41.03
N GLY A 56 3.65 -40.64 -40.20
CA GLY A 56 4.32 -39.79 -39.22
C GLY A 56 3.41 -38.69 -38.70
N GLY A 57 3.39 -38.49 -37.38
CA GLY A 57 2.48 -37.54 -36.73
C GLY A 57 2.90 -36.07 -36.85
N SER A 58 4.18 -35.81 -37.14
CA SER A 58 4.73 -34.45 -37.32
C SER A 58 6.04 -34.55 -38.10
N ALA A 59 6.23 -33.70 -39.12
CA ALA A 59 7.44 -33.68 -39.94
C ALA A 59 7.95 -32.25 -40.16
N VAL A 60 9.25 -32.04 -39.97
CA VAL A 60 9.89 -30.72 -40.04
C VAL A 60 11.28 -30.83 -40.65
N PHE A 61 11.67 -29.86 -41.49
CA PHE A 61 13.04 -29.77 -42.02
C PHE A 61 14.04 -29.45 -40.90
N VAL A 62 15.17 -30.16 -40.86
CA VAL A 62 16.21 -29.98 -39.82
C VAL A 62 17.56 -29.59 -40.41
N ALA A 63 17.75 -29.83 -41.71
CA ALA A 63 18.88 -29.35 -42.49
C ALA A 63 18.46 -29.19 -43.96
N ARG A 64 19.32 -28.62 -44.80
CA ARG A 64 19.04 -28.37 -46.23
C ARG A 64 18.44 -29.59 -46.95
N ASN A 65 19.05 -30.76 -46.76
CA ASN A 65 18.69 -32.01 -47.45
C ASN A 65 18.08 -33.08 -46.53
N ARG A 66 17.65 -32.72 -45.32
CA ARG A 66 17.14 -33.67 -44.32
C ARG A 66 15.94 -33.12 -43.56
N PHE A 67 14.96 -33.97 -43.32
CA PHE A 67 13.82 -33.68 -42.47
C PHE A 67 13.65 -34.76 -41.41
N ALA A 68 13.07 -34.39 -40.27
CA ALA A 68 12.74 -35.30 -39.19
C ALA A 68 11.24 -35.59 -39.23
N VAL A 69 10.90 -36.84 -38.96
CA VAL A 69 9.52 -37.33 -38.83
C VAL A 69 9.37 -37.97 -37.46
N LEU A 70 8.36 -37.55 -36.70
CA LEU A 70 7.98 -38.16 -35.44
C LEU A 70 7.05 -39.36 -35.69
N GLU A 71 7.48 -40.54 -35.29
CA GLU A 71 6.66 -41.75 -35.28
C GLU A 71 6.07 -41.94 -33.87
N LYS A 72 4.76 -41.66 -33.72
CA LYS A 72 4.08 -41.66 -32.41
C LYS A 72 3.97 -43.06 -31.80
N SER A 73 3.82 -44.11 -32.60
CA SER A 73 3.66 -45.49 -32.14
C SER A 73 4.92 -46.06 -31.50
N SER A 74 6.10 -45.71 -32.02
CA SER A 74 7.41 -46.19 -31.57
C SER A 74 8.16 -45.18 -30.68
N ASN A 75 7.63 -43.95 -30.58
CA ASN A 75 8.27 -42.79 -29.94
C ASN A 75 9.71 -42.54 -30.44
N GLN A 76 9.92 -42.60 -31.75
CA GLN A 76 11.20 -42.37 -32.40
C GLN A 76 11.13 -41.21 -33.39
N VAL A 77 12.26 -40.52 -33.54
CA VAL A 77 12.46 -39.57 -34.63
C VAL A 77 13.23 -40.26 -35.76
N LEU A 78 12.63 -40.24 -36.94
CA LEU A 78 13.20 -40.72 -38.19
C LEU A 78 13.74 -39.53 -38.98
N VAL A 79 15.05 -39.43 -39.13
CA VAL A 79 15.68 -38.44 -40.02
C VAL A 79 15.73 -39.04 -41.42
N LYS A 80 15.05 -38.39 -42.37
CA LYS A 80 14.94 -38.81 -43.77
C LYS A 80 15.60 -37.81 -44.71
N ASN A 81 16.03 -38.29 -45.88
CA ASN A 81 16.51 -37.45 -46.98
C ASN A 81 15.35 -37.00 -47.89
N LEU A 82 15.58 -36.10 -48.85
CA LEU A 82 14.55 -35.66 -49.83
C LEU A 82 14.06 -36.78 -50.78
N LYS A 83 14.73 -37.94 -50.79
CA LYS A 83 14.25 -39.15 -51.46
C LYS A 83 13.26 -39.96 -50.62
N ASN A 84 12.96 -39.52 -49.41
CA ASN A 84 12.12 -40.19 -48.40
C ASN A 84 12.75 -41.45 -47.79
N GLU A 85 14.06 -41.62 -47.92
CA GLU A 85 14.82 -42.74 -47.35
C GLU A 85 15.29 -42.38 -45.92
N ILE A 86 15.27 -43.37 -45.02
CA ILE A 86 15.68 -43.21 -43.62
C ILE A 86 17.20 -43.17 -43.52
N VAL A 87 17.74 -42.06 -43.03
CA VAL A 87 19.17 -41.87 -42.81
C VAL A 87 19.57 -42.23 -41.37
N LYS A 88 18.75 -41.84 -40.39
CA LYS A 88 19.04 -42.07 -38.96
C LYS A 88 17.75 -42.27 -38.18
N LYS A 89 17.74 -43.24 -37.27
CA LYS A 89 16.70 -43.40 -36.25
C LYS A 89 17.26 -42.97 -34.90
N SER A 90 16.48 -42.24 -34.11
CA SER A 90 16.87 -41.84 -32.75
C SER A 90 15.66 -41.95 -31.82
N PRO A 91 15.75 -42.74 -30.74
CA PRO A 91 14.68 -42.85 -29.76
C PRO A 91 14.57 -41.54 -28.95
N LEU A 92 13.35 -41.13 -28.64
CA LEU A 92 13.10 -40.00 -27.76
C LEU A 92 12.98 -40.49 -26.31
N PRO A 93 13.55 -39.77 -25.33
CA PRO A 93 13.52 -40.16 -23.93
C PRO A 93 12.13 -40.08 -23.28
N ILE A 94 11.24 -39.24 -23.81
CA ILE A 94 9.88 -39.03 -23.31
C ILE A 94 8.92 -39.13 -24.49
N ALA A 95 7.68 -39.58 -24.26
CA ALA A 95 6.63 -39.58 -25.28
C ALA A 95 6.30 -38.14 -25.70
N MET A 96 6.48 -37.83 -26.98
CA MET A 96 6.26 -36.49 -27.52
C MET A 96 5.05 -36.49 -28.47
N ASP A 97 4.28 -35.41 -28.46
CA ASP A 97 3.12 -35.23 -29.33
C ASP A 97 3.48 -34.66 -30.71
N ALA A 98 4.46 -33.75 -30.73
CA ALA A 98 4.84 -32.98 -31.91
C ALA A 98 6.30 -32.54 -31.86
N ILE A 99 6.88 -32.27 -33.04
CA ILE A 99 8.24 -31.73 -33.19
C ILE A 99 8.20 -30.41 -33.96
N TYR A 100 9.08 -29.48 -33.58
CA TYR A 100 9.27 -28.19 -34.24
C TYR A 100 10.75 -27.96 -34.53
N TYR A 101 11.02 -27.07 -35.48
CA TYR A 101 12.38 -26.66 -35.80
C TYR A 101 13.01 -25.90 -34.61
N ALA A 102 14.26 -26.17 -34.27
CA ALA A 102 15.00 -25.50 -33.19
C ALA A 102 16.44 -25.14 -33.59
N GLY A 103 16.65 -24.87 -34.88
CA GLY A 103 17.99 -24.71 -35.47
C GLY A 103 18.50 -25.99 -36.13
N THR A 104 19.56 -25.85 -36.93
CA THR A 104 20.12 -26.96 -37.70
C THR A 104 20.63 -28.07 -36.79
N GLY A 105 20.08 -29.27 -36.93
CA GLY A 105 20.44 -30.44 -36.10
C GLY A 105 19.69 -30.59 -34.78
N ASN A 106 18.91 -29.58 -34.37
CA ASN A 106 18.15 -29.58 -33.13
C ASN A 106 16.65 -29.62 -33.40
N LEU A 107 15.92 -30.31 -32.53
CA LEU A 107 14.46 -30.38 -32.55
C LEU A 107 13.88 -29.87 -31.24
N LEU A 108 12.81 -29.10 -31.34
CA LEU A 108 11.99 -28.79 -30.19
C LEU A 108 10.88 -29.84 -30.10
N CYS A 109 10.95 -30.67 -29.10
CA CYS A 109 10.01 -31.75 -28.84
C CYS A 109 8.97 -31.30 -27.82
N LYS A 110 7.69 -31.41 -28.17
CA LYS A 110 6.56 -30.98 -27.34
C LYS A 110 5.84 -32.20 -26.77
N ALA A 111 5.72 -32.27 -25.45
CA ALA A 111 4.83 -33.19 -24.75
C ALA A 111 3.56 -32.46 -24.26
N GLU A 112 2.75 -33.09 -23.41
CA GLU A 112 1.51 -32.51 -22.89
C GLU A 112 1.77 -31.35 -21.91
N ASP A 113 2.76 -31.52 -21.02
CA ASP A 113 3.06 -30.62 -19.90
C ASP A 113 4.44 -29.92 -19.99
N ARG A 114 5.26 -30.29 -20.98
CA ARG A 114 6.65 -29.84 -21.11
C ARG A 114 7.09 -29.72 -22.56
N VAL A 115 8.14 -28.93 -22.76
CA VAL A 115 8.83 -28.75 -24.04
C VAL A 115 10.32 -28.97 -23.82
N THR A 116 10.97 -29.70 -24.71
CA THR A 116 12.39 -30.06 -24.61
C THR A 116 13.12 -29.73 -25.93
N ILE A 117 14.38 -29.30 -25.86
CA ILE A 117 15.25 -29.22 -27.03
C ILE A 117 16.12 -30.47 -27.07
N PHE A 118 16.04 -31.22 -28.17
CA PHE A 118 16.76 -32.45 -28.41
C PHE A 118 17.77 -32.28 -29.54
N ASP A 119 19.04 -32.58 -29.27
CA ASP A 119 20.10 -32.62 -30.28
C ASP A 119 20.11 -33.98 -30.99
N LEU A 120 19.87 -34.00 -32.30
CA LEU A 120 19.86 -35.23 -33.09
C LEU A 120 21.24 -35.86 -33.28
N GLN A 121 22.32 -35.08 -33.16
CA GLN A 121 23.69 -35.58 -33.31
C GLN A 121 24.13 -36.28 -32.03
N GLN A 122 24.10 -35.56 -30.90
CA GLN A 122 24.55 -36.03 -29.60
C GLN A 122 23.53 -36.91 -28.87
N ARG A 123 22.25 -36.86 -29.27
CA ARG A 123 21.13 -37.55 -28.60
C ARG A 123 20.95 -37.13 -27.14
N LEU A 124 21.18 -35.85 -26.86
CA LEU A 124 21.06 -35.27 -25.53
C LEU A 124 19.96 -34.21 -25.50
N ILE A 125 19.35 -34.05 -24.32
CA ILE A 125 18.43 -32.95 -24.03
C ILE A 125 19.28 -31.73 -23.68
N LEU A 126 19.17 -30.66 -24.48
CA LEU A 126 19.91 -29.42 -24.26
C LEU A 126 19.21 -28.48 -23.27
N GLY A 127 17.89 -28.60 -23.15
CA GLY A 127 17.07 -27.80 -22.24
C GLY A 127 15.66 -28.33 -22.16
N GLU A 128 15.00 -28.07 -21.05
CA GLU A 128 13.63 -28.48 -20.75
C GLU A 128 12.89 -27.33 -20.06
N LEU A 129 11.62 -27.15 -20.42
CA LEU A 129 10.74 -26.15 -19.82
C LEU A 129 9.34 -26.73 -19.63
N GLN A 130 8.85 -26.67 -18.40
CA GLN A 130 7.45 -26.98 -18.10
C GLN A 130 6.56 -25.87 -18.69
N ALA A 131 5.60 -26.24 -19.53
CA ALA A 131 4.68 -25.29 -20.17
C ALA A 131 3.30 -25.93 -20.39
N PRO A 132 2.20 -25.22 -20.08
CA PRO A 132 0.86 -25.76 -20.27
C PRO A 132 0.57 -26.03 -21.75
N ALA A 133 -0.07 -27.16 -22.06
CA ALA A 133 -0.55 -27.60 -23.38
C ALA A 133 -0.27 -26.64 -24.56
N VAL A 134 1.00 -26.60 -25.00
CA VAL A 134 1.46 -25.70 -26.05
C VAL A 134 0.82 -26.10 -27.38
N LYS A 135 0.33 -25.12 -28.14
CA LYS A 135 -0.31 -25.32 -29.45
C LYS A 135 0.55 -24.83 -30.60
N TYR A 136 1.18 -23.68 -30.43
CA TYR A 136 2.03 -23.08 -31.45
C TYR A 136 3.35 -22.64 -30.85
N VAL A 137 4.40 -22.67 -31.66
CA VAL A 137 5.75 -22.28 -31.29
C VAL A 137 6.23 -21.27 -32.32
N VAL A 138 6.72 -20.12 -31.83
CA VAL A 138 7.18 -19.04 -32.69
C VAL A 138 8.56 -18.57 -32.21
N TRP A 139 9.55 -18.76 -33.07
CA TRP A 139 10.91 -18.29 -32.83
C TRP A 139 11.12 -16.87 -33.31
N SER A 140 12.00 -16.13 -32.63
CA SER A 140 12.52 -14.86 -33.13
C SER A 140 13.38 -15.08 -34.39
N SER A 141 13.53 -14.03 -35.20
CA SER A 141 14.28 -14.07 -36.45
C SER A 141 15.76 -14.43 -36.27
N ASP A 142 16.35 -14.06 -35.13
CA ASP A 142 17.71 -14.38 -34.70
C ASP A 142 17.85 -15.75 -34.00
N MET A 143 16.73 -16.46 -33.77
CA MET A 143 16.66 -17.71 -32.99
C MET A 143 17.16 -17.60 -31.53
N GLU A 144 17.17 -16.40 -30.94
CA GLU A 144 17.57 -16.21 -29.54
C GLU A 144 16.43 -16.41 -28.55
N SER A 145 15.19 -16.11 -28.96
CA SER A 145 14.00 -16.15 -28.12
C SER A 145 12.92 -17.02 -28.75
N ILE A 146 12.12 -17.66 -27.90
CA ILE A 146 11.02 -18.53 -28.29
C ILE A 146 9.76 -18.15 -27.53
N ALA A 147 8.64 -18.08 -28.25
CA ALA A 147 7.31 -17.91 -27.68
C ALA A 147 6.52 -19.21 -27.85
N LEU A 148 6.06 -19.77 -26.73
CA LEU A 148 5.20 -20.95 -26.67
C LEU A 148 3.77 -20.48 -26.41
N LEU A 149 2.88 -20.71 -27.37
CA LEU A 149 1.49 -20.27 -27.32
C LEU A 149 0.58 -21.43 -26.89
N SER A 150 -0.06 -21.28 -25.74
CA SER A 150 -1.09 -22.18 -25.22
C SER A 150 -2.48 -21.57 -25.47
N LYS A 151 -3.55 -22.23 -25.02
CA LYS A 151 -4.92 -21.72 -25.22
C LYS A 151 -5.12 -20.33 -24.58
N HIS A 152 -4.61 -20.14 -23.36
CA HIS A 152 -4.80 -18.96 -22.52
C HIS A 152 -3.48 -18.44 -21.94
N ALA A 153 -2.34 -18.87 -22.49
CA ALA A 153 -1.04 -18.47 -21.97
C ALA A 153 -0.02 -18.29 -23.10
N VAL A 154 0.88 -17.34 -22.91
CA VAL A 154 2.05 -17.09 -23.74
C VAL A 154 3.28 -17.23 -22.86
N VAL A 155 4.12 -18.23 -23.10
CA VAL A 155 5.37 -18.44 -22.36
C VAL A 155 6.54 -18.00 -23.23
N ILE A 156 7.33 -17.05 -22.75
CA ILE A 156 8.55 -16.61 -23.43
C ILE A 156 9.76 -17.25 -22.74
N ALA A 157 10.65 -17.83 -23.54
CA ALA A 157 11.90 -18.40 -23.09
C ALA A 157 13.05 -18.03 -24.04
N ASN A 158 14.29 -18.26 -23.62
CA ASN A 158 15.46 -18.12 -24.50
C ASN A 158 15.74 -19.41 -25.30
N LYS A 159 16.74 -19.37 -26.18
CA LYS A 159 17.22 -20.51 -26.98
C LYS A 159 17.58 -21.77 -26.18
N LYS A 160 17.91 -21.64 -24.88
CA LYS A 160 18.21 -22.75 -23.98
C LYS A 160 16.99 -23.23 -23.18
N LEU A 161 15.79 -22.76 -23.51
CA LEU A 161 14.55 -22.99 -22.76
C LEU A 161 14.57 -22.47 -21.31
N VAL A 162 15.40 -21.48 -21.00
CA VAL A 162 15.29 -20.76 -19.72
C VAL A 162 14.06 -19.87 -19.78
N HIS A 163 13.15 -20.10 -18.84
CA HIS A 163 11.92 -19.31 -18.66
C HIS A 163 12.25 -17.83 -18.45
N ARG A 164 11.60 -16.93 -19.20
CA ARG A 164 11.68 -15.47 -18.99
C ARG A 164 10.40 -14.92 -18.36
N CYS A 165 9.26 -15.19 -18.97
CA CYS A 165 7.97 -14.75 -18.46
C CYS A 165 6.83 -15.64 -18.97
N THR A 166 5.74 -15.69 -18.20
CA THR A 166 4.47 -16.30 -18.62
C THR A 166 3.36 -15.28 -18.50
N LEU A 167 2.70 -15.00 -19.61
CA LEU A 167 1.53 -14.15 -19.66
C LEU A 167 0.26 -15.01 -19.69
N HIS A 168 -0.71 -14.70 -18.85
CA HIS A 168 -2.04 -15.35 -18.85
C HIS A 168 -3.08 -14.42 -19.47
N GLU A 169 -3.86 -14.97 -20.40
CA GLU A 169 -4.90 -14.25 -21.15
C GLU A 169 -6.27 -14.88 -20.89
N THR A 170 -7.26 -14.05 -20.56
CA THR A 170 -8.65 -14.49 -20.39
C THR A 170 -9.23 -14.97 -21.73
N ILE A 171 -8.91 -14.25 -22.80
CA ILE A 171 -9.34 -14.56 -24.17
C ILE A 171 -8.32 -15.48 -24.84
N ARG A 172 -8.81 -16.43 -25.64
CA ARG A 172 -7.96 -17.40 -26.34
C ARG A 172 -6.98 -16.71 -27.29
N VAL A 173 -5.69 -17.03 -27.14
CA VAL A 173 -4.63 -16.60 -28.05
C VAL A 173 -4.74 -17.35 -29.38
N LYS A 174 -4.57 -16.63 -30.49
CA LYS A 174 -4.75 -17.13 -31.86
C LYS A 174 -3.41 -17.38 -32.55
N SER A 175 -2.54 -16.38 -32.56
CA SER A 175 -1.24 -16.40 -33.25
C SER A 175 -0.35 -15.29 -32.72
N GLY A 176 0.93 -15.28 -33.10
CA GLY A 176 1.83 -14.17 -32.83
C GLY A 176 3.11 -14.25 -33.64
N ALA A 177 3.86 -13.15 -33.68
CA ALA A 177 5.15 -13.03 -34.33
C ALA A 177 6.06 -12.07 -33.54
N TRP A 178 7.36 -12.23 -33.73
CA TRP A 178 8.36 -11.31 -33.17
C TRP A 178 8.57 -10.12 -34.09
N ASP A 179 8.61 -8.93 -33.49
CA ASP A 179 9.14 -7.72 -34.12
C ASP A 179 10.68 -7.74 -34.12
N GLU A 180 11.28 -6.94 -35.00
CA GLU A 180 12.74 -6.78 -35.15
C GLU A 180 13.42 -6.31 -33.86
N ASN A 181 12.69 -5.57 -33.02
CA ASN A 181 13.21 -5.07 -31.74
C ASN A 181 13.23 -6.13 -30.62
N GLY A 182 12.75 -7.36 -30.88
CA GLY A 182 12.65 -8.43 -29.89
C GLY A 182 11.40 -8.34 -29.00
N VAL A 183 10.35 -7.69 -29.49
CA VAL A 183 9.03 -7.62 -28.84
C VAL A 183 8.11 -8.67 -29.46
N PHE A 184 7.36 -9.41 -28.64
CA PHE A 184 6.45 -10.43 -29.15
C PHE A 184 5.04 -9.86 -29.32
N ILE A 185 4.53 -9.84 -30.54
CA ILE A 185 3.19 -9.33 -30.87
C ILE A 185 2.26 -10.52 -31.11
N TYR A 186 1.11 -10.55 -30.46
CA TYR A 186 0.15 -11.65 -30.57
C TYR A 186 -1.29 -11.16 -30.69
N THR A 187 -2.14 -12.01 -31.26
CA THR A 187 -3.57 -11.76 -31.42
C THR A 187 -4.41 -12.62 -30.51
N THR A 188 -5.45 -12.00 -29.96
CA THR A 188 -6.58 -12.67 -29.31
C THR A 188 -7.79 -12.63 -30.25
N LEU A 189 -9.00 -12.92 -29.76
CA LEU A 189 -10.20 -12.74 -30.58
C LEU A 189 -10.45 -11.27 -30.96
N ASN A 190 -10.14 -10.35 -30.04
CA ASN A 190 -10.60 -8.95 -30.13
C ASN A 190 -9.44 -7.95 -30.13
N HIS A 191 -8.20 -8.37 -29.89
CA HIS A 191 -7.08 -7.42 -29.72
C HIS A 191 -5.80 -7.94 -30.35
N ILE A 192 -5.04 -7.03 -30.95
CA ILE A 192 -3.59 -7.14 -31.15
C ILE A 192 -2.92 -6.62 -29.87
N LYS A 193 -2.05 -7.43 -29.29
CA LYS A 193 -1.33 -7.14 -28.05
C LYS A 193 0.16 -7.34 -28.23
N TYR A 194 0.96 -6.70 -27.40
CA TYR A 194 2.40 -6.93 -27.31
C TYR A 194 2.79 -7.49 -25.95
N CYS A 195 3.92 -8.21 -25.92
CA CYS A 195 4.58 -8.69 -24.72
C CYS A 195 6.08 -8.39 -24.81
N LEU A 196 6.58 -7.69 -23.79
CA LEU A 196 7.98 -7.36 -23.63
C LEU A 196 8.72 -8.53 -22.93
N PRO A 197 10.05 -8.65 -23.11
CA PRO A 197 10.83 -9.73 -22.50
C PRO A 197 10.79 -9.79 -20.97
N ASN A 198 10.40 -8.71 -20.30
CA ASN A 198 10.26 -8.62 -18.85
C ASN A 198 8.85 -9.02 -18.34
N GLY A 199 7.93 -9.37 -19.25
CA GLY A 199 6.54 -9.72 -18.93
C GLY A 199 5.54 -8.57 -18.99
N ASP A 200 5.97 -7.32 -19.19
CA ASP A 200 5.04 -6.22 -19.41
C ASP A 200 4.27 -6.44 -20.72
N SER A 201 2.98 -6.11 -20.74
CA SER A 201 2.11 -6.29 -21.90
C SER A 201 1.16 -5.11 -22.07
N GLY A 202 0.59 -4.97 -23.26
CA GLY A 202 -0.38 -3.92 -23.57
C GLY A 202 -1.16 -4.23 -24.84
N ILE A 203 -2.21 -3.44 -25.08
CA ILE A 203 -3.06 -3.53 -26.25
C ILE A 203 -2.55 -2.53 -27.29
N ILE A 204 -2.22 -3.01 -28.49
CA ILE A 204 -1.86 -2.16 -29.62
C ILE A 204 -3.12 -1.63 -30.31
N LYS A 205 -4.05 -2.55 -30.61
CA LYS A 205 -5.23 -2.25 -31.42
C LYS A 205 -6.36 -3.23 -31.15
N THR A 206 -7.59 -2.73 -31.09
CA THR A 206 -8.81 -3.54 -31.05
C THR A 206 -9.19 -4.01 -32.46
N LEU A 207 -9.73 -5.23 -32.55
CA LEU A 207 -10.06 -5.93 -33.77
C LEU A 207 -11.55 -6.29 -33.76
N ASP A 208 -12.24 -5.98 -34.86
CA ASP A 208 -13.64 -6.40 -35.06
C ASP A 208 -13.72 -7.88 -35.46
N VAL A 209 -12.70 -8.36 -36.18
CA VAL A 209 -12.62 -9.73 -36.71
C VAL A 209 -11.28 -10.35 -36.29
N PRO A 210 -11.28 -11.60 -35.83
CA PRO A 210 -10.05 -12.25 -35.40
C PRO A 210 -9.15 -12.58 -36.60
N ILE A 211 -7.94 -12.05 -36.53
CA ILE A 211 -6.88 -12.22 -37.51
C ILE A 211 -5.75 -13.10 -36.98
N TYR A 212 -5.02 -13.71 -37.91
CA TYR A 212 -3.86 -14.56 -37.63
C TYR A 212 -2.58 -13.88 -38.14
N ILE A 213 -1.70 -13.46 -37.24
CA ILE A 213 -0.41 -12.84 -37.56
C ILE A 213 0.51 -13.89 -38.20
N THR A 214 1.10 -13.53 -39.33
CA THR A 214 2.14 -14.32 -40.00
C THR A 214 3.52 -13.70 -39.81
N ARG A 215 3.63 -12.36 -39.83
CA ARG A 215 4.89 -11.65 -39.65
C ARG A 215 4.65 -10.21 -39.19
N ALA A 216 5.57 -9.67 -38.39
CA ALA A 216 5.63 -8.25 -38.06
C ALA A 216 6.96 -7.67 -38.58
N ILE A 217 6.92 -6.52 -39.24
CA ILE A 217 8.09 -5.79 -39.74
C ILE A 217 7.85 -4.29 -39.52
N GLY A 218 8.63 -3.68 -38.63
CA GLY A 218 8.44 -2.28 -38.23
C GLY A 218 7.00 -2.05 -37.74
N ASN A 219 6.34 -1.03 -38.27
CA ASN A 219 4.95 -0.70 -37.90
C ASN A 219 3.90 -1.52 -38.67
N ASN A 220 4.30 -2.47 -39.51
CA ASN A 220 3.40 -3.23 -40.37
C ASN A 220 3.27 -4.68 -39.93
N ILE A 221 2.03 -5.08 -39.61
CA ILE A 221 1.68 -6.46 -39.26
C ILE A 221 1.00 -7.12 -40.47
N PHE A 222 1.60 -8.21 -40.95
CA PHE A 222 1.04 -9.06 -41.97
C PHE A 222 0.19 -10.14 -41.30
N CYS A 223 -1.07 -10.25 -41.72
CA CYS A 223 -2.03 -11.17 -41.12
C CYS A 223 -2.96 -11.81 -42.15
N LEU A 224 -3.58 -12.91 -41.75
CA LEU A 224 -4.61 -13.63 -42.49
C LEU A 224 -5.95 -13.47 -41.76
N ASP A 225 -7.01 -13.20 -42.50
CA ASP A 225 -8.37 -13.27 -41.96
C ASP A 225 -8.88 -14.72 -41.90
N ARG A 226 -10.05 -14.96 -41.29
CA ARG A 226 -10.71 -16.27 -41.27
C ARG A 226 -10.96 -16.86 -42.67
N ASP A 227 -11.15 -16.01 -43.67
CA ASP A 227 -11.33 -16.43 -45.07
C ASP A 227 -10.01 -16.70 -45.81
N GLY A 228 -8.86 -16.63 -45.12
CA GLY A 228 -7.54 -16.84 -45.72
C GLY A 228 -7.04 -15.69 -46.59
N LYS A 229 -7.69 -14.52 -46.55
CA LYS A 229 -7.24 -13.33 -47.27
C LYS A 229 -6.11 -12.63 -46.52
N ASN A 230 -5.07 -12.25 -47.25
CA ASN A 230 -3.98 -11.42 -46.72
C ASN A 230 -4.48 -10.02 -46.38
N LYS A 231 -4.19 -9.55 -45.17
CA LYS A 231 -4.44 -8.19 -44.69
C LYS A 231 -3.15 -7.60 -44.14
N LEU A 232 -2.90 -6.33 -44.47
CA LEU A 232 -1.82 -5.53 -43.91
C LEU A 232 -2.43 -4.56 -42.90
N ILE A 233 -1.93 -4.57 -41.67
CA ILE A 233 -2.38 -3.64 -40.63
C ILE A 233 -1.17 -2.84 -40.16
N THR A 234 -1.22 -1.53 -40.37
CA THR A 234 -0.27 -0.60 -39.78
C THR A 234 -0.70 -0.31 -38.35
N VAL A 235 0.26 -0.40 -37.42
CA VAL A 235 0.07 -0.21 -35.99
C VAL A 235 0.97 0.90 -35.46
N ASP A 236 0.52 1.57 -34.42
CA ASP A 236 1.38 2.48 -33.66
C ASP A 236 2.23 1.68 -32.67
N ALA A 237 3.55 1.82 -32.81
CA ALA A 237 4.54 1.13 -32.01
C ALA A 237 5.06 1.96 -30.83
N SER A 238 4.62 3.22 -30.72
CA SER A 238 5.20 4.21 -29.82
C SER A 238 5.22 3.74 -28.35
N GLU A 239 4.11 3.16 -27.87
CA GLU A 239 3.97 2.73 -26.47
C GLU A 239 4.97 1.63 -26.07
N TYR A 240 5.04 0.54 -26.85
CA TYR A 240 5.95 -0.56 -26.51
C TYR A 240 7.40 -0.22 -26.79
N ILE A 241 7.69 0.64 -27.77
CA ILE A 241 9.05 1.17 -28.00
C ILE A 241 9.50 2.02 -26.82
N PHE A 242 8.61 2.87 -26.28
CA PHE A 242 8.89 3.68 -25.10
C PHE A 242 9.19 2.81 -23.88
N LYS A 243 8.33 1.83 -23.59
CA LYS A 243 8.54 0.87 -22.48
C LYS A 243 9.82 0.04 -22.68
N LEU A 244 10.13 -0.34 -23.92
CA LEU A 244 11.37 -1.05 -24.26
C LEU A 244 12.61 -0.15 -24.07
N ALA A 245 12.53 1.13 -24.41
CA ALA A 245 13.63 2.09 -24.23
C ALA A 245 13.93 2.32 -22.73
N LEU A 246 12.88 2.44 -21.90
CA LEU A 246 13.00 2.47 -20.45
C LEU A 246 13.67 1.20 -19.91
N LEU A 247 13.24 0.01 -20.37
CA LEU A 247 13.84 -1.26 -19.95
C LEU A 247 15.32 -1.38 -20.32
N ARG A 248 15.69 -0.86 -21.49
CA ARG A 248 17.08 -0.83 -21.96
C ARG A 248 17.89 0.34 -21.39
N LYS A 249 17.31 1.14 -20.49
CA LYS A 249 17.92 2.32 -19.86
C LYS A 249 18.44 3.35 -20.89
N ARG A 250 17.76 3.48 -22.02
CA ARG A 250 18.09 4.46 -23.08
C ARG A 250 17.32 5.76 -22.86
N TYR A 251 17.74 6.53 -21.85
CA TYR A 251 17.00 7.72 -21.40
C TYR A 251 17.00 8.86 -22.41
N ASP A 252 18.07 9.05 -23.19
CA ASP A 252 18.11 10.09 -24.24
C ASP A 252 17.02 9.90 -25.30
N HIS A 253 16.80 8.64 -25.69
CA HIS A 253 15.75 8.28 -26.63
C HIS A 253 14.37 8.50 -26.01
N VAL A 254 14.18 8.11 -24.74
CA VAL A 254 12.95 8.39 -23.98
C VAL A 254 12.67 9.90 -23.97
N MET A 255 13.66 10.74 -23.68
CA MET A 255 13.51 12.20 -23.68
C MET A 255 13.17 12.76 -25.07
N SER A 256 13.76 12.23 -26.15
CA SER A 256 13.38 12.63 -27.51
C SER A 256 11.93 12.25 -27.85
N MET A 257 11.47 11.09 -27.40
CA MET A 257 10.07 10.64 -27.58
C MET A 257 9.10 11.50 -26.76
N ILE A 258 9.52 11.98 -25.58
CA ILE A 258 8.77 12.91 -24.73
C ILE A 258 8.60 14.26 -25.43
N LYS A 259 9.71 14.86 -25.91
CA LYS A 259 9.72 16.17 -26.57
C LYS A 259 8.83 16.23 -27.81
N ASN A 260 8.72 15.12 -28.53
CA ASN A 260 7.94 15.05 -29.77
C ASN A 260 6.45 14.72 -29.54
N SER A 261 5.98 14.68 -28.28
CA SER A 261 4.56 14.64 -27.86
C SER A 261 3.69 13.54 -28.49
N GLN A 262 4.27 12.39 -28.89
CA GLN A 262 3.51 11.28 -29.47
C GLN A 262 2.89 10.33 -28.43
N LEU A 263 3.13 10.55 -27.13
CA LEU A 263 2.81 9.61 -26.06
C LEU A 263 2.00 10.29 -24.94
N CYS A 264 0.82 10.80 -25.28
CA CYS A 264 -0.06 11.46 -24.33
C CYS A 264 -1.15 10.48 -23.85
N GLY A 265 -0.97 9.88 -22.68
CA GLY A 265 -2.01 9.07 -22.05
C GLY A 265 -1.72 8.77 -20.58
N GLN A 266 -2.76 8.80 -19.74
CA GLN A 266 -2.71 8.47 -18.30
C GLN A 266 -2.01 7.12 -18.04
N ALA A 267 -2.14 6.16 -18.96
CA ALA A 267 -1.49 4.85 -18.86
C ALA A 267 0.05 4.90 -18.85
N VAL A 268 0.66 5.86 -19.55
CA VAL A 268 2.13 6.03 -19.57
C VAL A 268 2.60 6.65 -18.25
N ILE A 269 1.85 7.63 -17.71
CA ILE A 269 2.11 8.26 -16.41
C ILE A 269 2.02 7.22 -15.29
N SER A 270 0.93 6.44 -15.24
CA SER A 270 0.79 5.36 -14.26
C SER A 270 1.87 4.30 -14.39
N TYR A 271 2.32 4.00 -15.62
CA TYR A 271 3.44 3.08 -15.83
C TYR A 271 4.76 3.64 -15.27
N LEU A 272 5.06 4.91 -15.52
CA LEU A 272 6.26 5.57 -14.98
C LEU A 272 6.23 5.62 -13.45
N GLN A 273 5.08 5.94 -12.85
CA GLN A 273 4.87 5.90 -11.39
C GLN A 273 5.14 4.50 -10.82
N GLN A 274 4.51 3.46 -11.39
CA GLN A 274 4.69 2.07 -10.94
C GLN A 274 6.14 1.58 -11.07
N LYS A 275 6.88 2.04 -12.08
CA LYS A 275 8.28 1.68 -12.28
C LYS A 275 9.25 2.56 -11.49
N GLY A 276 8.75 3.54 -10.73
CA GLY A 276 9.57 4.39 -9.84
C GLY A 276 10.28 5.55 -10.53
N PHE A 277 9.72 6.08 -11.62
CA PHE A 277 10.23 7.25 -12.33
C PHE A 277 9.23 8.44 -12.27
N PRO A 278 8.85 8.93 -11.07
CA PRO A 278 7.90 10.04 -10.93
C PRO A 278 8.44 11.37 -11.47
N GLU A 279 9.77 11.57 -11.45
CA GLU A 279 10.43 12.76 -12.02
C GLU A 279 10.15 12.92 -13.52
N VAL A 280 10.21 11.82 -14.28
CA VAL A 280 9.92 11.84 -15.72
C VAL A 280 8.44 12.08 -15.97
N ALA A 281 7.58 11.54 -15.09
CA ALA A 281 6.13 11.70 -15.17
C ALA A 281 5.69 13.17 -14.98
N LEU A 282 6.41 13.98 -14.19
CA LEU A 282 6.10 15.39 -13.98
C LEU A 282 6.06 16.22 -15.28
N HIS A 283 6.84 15.85 -16.29
CA HIS A 283 6.84 16.55 -17.58
C HIS A 283 5.61 16.23 -18.44
N PHE A 284 4.90 15.14 -18.16
CA PHE A 284 3.72 14.72 -18.92
C PHE A 284 2.41 15.27 -18.35
N VAL A 285 2.41 15.70 -17.09
CA VAL A 285 1.20 16.07 -16.38
C VAL A 285 0.95 17.58 -16.47
N LYS A 286 -0.21 17.91 -17.04
CA LYS A 286 -0.74 19.28 -17.13
C LYS A 286 -1.73 19.61 -16.00
N ASP A 287 -2.34 18.61 -15.38
CA ASP A 287 -3.28 18.81 -14.28
C ASP A 287 -2.49 19.06 -12.98
N GLU A 288 -2.75 20.18 -12.33
CA GLU A 288 -1.99 20.60 -11.15
C GLU A 288 -2.15 19.66 -9.95
N LYS A 289 -3.29 18.98 -9.81
CA LYS A 289 -3.50 18.02 -8.70
C LYS A 289 -2.62 16.78 -8.86
N THR A 290 -2.59 16.19 -10.05
CA THR A 290 -1.72 15.06 -10.34
C THR A 290 -0.24 15.48 -10.35
N ARG A 291 0.07 16.69 -10.81
CA ARG A 291 1.42 17.29 -10.77
C ARG A 291 1.91 17.47 -9.34
N PHE A 292 1.08 17.98 -8.44
CA PHE A 292 1.38 18.12 -7.01
C PHE A 292 1.71 16.77 -6.36
N ASN A 293 0.88 15.75 -6.61
CA ASN A 293 1.12 14.41 -6.05
C ASN A 293 2.44 13.81 -6.54
N LEU A 294 2.72 13.92 -7.84
CA LEU A 294 3.99 13.49 -8.42
C LEU A 294 5.19 14.27 -7.86
N ALA A 295 5.03 15.57 -7.63
CA ALA A 295 6.08 16.43 -7.10
C ALA A 295 6.44 16.02 -5.67
N LEU A 296 5.43 15.75 -4.82
CA LEU A 296 5.64 15.19 -3.49
C LEU A 296 6.32 13.82 -3.53
N GLU A 297 5.95 12.92 -4.45
CA GLU A 297 6.58 11.60 -4.60
C GLU A 297 8.04 11.68 -5.05
N SER A 298 8.34 12.61 -5.97
CA SER A 298 9.70 12.87 -6.45
C SER A 298 10.57 13.61 -5.42
N GLY A 299 9.98 14.14 -4.35
CA GLY A 299 10.66 14.98 -3.36
C GLY A 299 11.01 16.38 -3.88
N ASN A 300 10.56 16.78 -5.08
CA ASN A 300 10.78 18.11 -5.61
C ASN A 300 9.77 19.11 -5.00
N ILE A 301 10.15 19.71 -3.88
CA ILE A 301 9.29 20.65 -3.15
C ILE A 301 9.01 21.92 -3.96
N GLN A 302 9.94 22.39 -4.79
CA GLN A 302 9.77 23.64 -5.54
C GLN A 302 8.56 23.56 -6.49
N ILE A 303 8.47 22.47 -7.25
CA ILE A 303 7.31 22.22 -8.12
C ILE A 303 6.04 22.02 -7.28
N ALA A 304 6.13 21.33 -6.15
CA ALA A 304 4.99 21.11 -5.27
C ALA A 304 4.44 22.43 -4.68
N VAL A 305 5.31 23.42 -4.37
CA VAL A 305 4.89 24.76 -3.94
C VAL A 305 4.17 25.49 -5.07
N ALA A 306 4.71 25.47 -6.29
CA ALA A 306 4.09 26.11 -7.45
C ALA A 306 2.68 25.54 -7.70
N SER A 307 2.55 24.21 -7.75
CA SER A 307 1.25 23.56 -7.89
C SER A 307 0.30 23.82 -6.72
N ALA A 308 0.81 23.88 -5.47
CA ALA A 308 -0.02 24.21 -4.31
C ALA A 308 -0.53 25.67 -4.34
N LYS A 309 0.27 26.61 -4.85
CA LYS A 309 -0.15 28.01 -5.05
C LYS A 309 -1.30 28.12 -6.05
N GLU A 310 -1.27 27.33 -7.12
CA GLU A 310 -2.34 27.33 -8.13
C GLU A 310 -3.60 26.61 -7.66
N ILE A 311 -3.48 25.50 -6.91
CA ILE A 311 -4.64 24.76 -6.37
C ILE A 311 -5.31 25.52 -5.21
N ASP A 312 -4.50 26.15 -4.36
CA ASP A 312 -4.89 26.87 -3.14
C ASP A 312 -5.88 26.17 -2.19
N ASP A 313 -5.62 24.89 -1.92
CA ASP A 313 -6.44 24.08 -1.02
C ASP A 313 -5.70 23.78 0.31
N LYS A 314 -6.44 23.81 1.42
CA LYS A 314 -5.89 23.62 2.77
C LYS A 314 -5.25 22.24 2.94
N ASP A 315 -5.84 21.20 2.36
CA ASP A 315 -5.31 19.83 2.47
C ASP A 315 -3.99 19.68 1.71
N HIS A 316 -3.85 20.33 0.55
CA HIS A 316 -2.63 20.33 -0.24
C HIS A 316 -1.51 21.10 0.48
N TRP A 317 -1.81 22.28 1.03
CA TRP A 317 -0.87 23.01 1.88
C TRP A 317 -0.41 22.21 3.10
N TYR A 318 -1.33 21.49 3.75
CA TYR A 318 -1.00 20.64 4.89
C TYR A 318 -0.05 19.48 4.49
N ARG A 319 -0.31 18.81 3.37
CA ARG A 319 0.55 17.73 2.85
C ARG A 319 1.93 18.23 2.47
N LEU A 320 2.00 19.39 1.80
CA LEU A 320 3.25 20.05 1.47
C LEU A 320 4.07 20.39 2.73
N GLY A 321 3.42 20.93 3.76
CA GLY A 321 4.07 21.27 5.02
C GLY A 321 4.68 20.05 5.73
N ILE A 322 4.05 18.87 5.66
CA ILE A 322 4.63 17.64 6.24
C ILE A 322 5.88 17.20 5.49
N GLU A 323 5.84 17.14 4.16
CA GLU A 323 6.99 16.71 3.37
C GLU A 323 8.13 17.73 3.43
N ALA A 324 7.81 19.03 3.45
CA ALA A 324 8.81 20.08 3.67
C ALA A 324 9.47 19.99 5.05
N LEU A 325 8.69 19.71 6.11
CA LEU A 325 9.23 19.49 7.46
C LEU A 325 10.16 18.27 7.49
N ARG A 326 9.83 17.22 6.74
CA ARG A 326 10.62 16.00 6.64
C ARG A 326 11.96 16.21 5.94
N GLN A 327 12.00 17.10 4.96
CA GLN A 327 13.22 17.52 4.27
C GLN A 327 14.01 18.60 5.02
N GLY A 328 13.44 19.19 6.07
CA GLY A 328 14.06 20.25 6.85
C GLY A 328 14.01 21.63 6.19
N ASN A 329 13.07 21.86 5.27
CA ASN A 329 12.83 23.18 4.68
C ASN A 329 11.85 23.97 5.58
N VAL A 330 12.40 24.81 6.46
CA VAL A 330 11.66 25.58 7.46
C VAL A 330 10.84 26.69 6.81
N GLY A 331 11.37 27.36 5.78
CA GLY A 331 10.68 28.45 5.10
C GLY A 331 9.35 28.01 4.47
N ILE A 332 9.35 26.87 3.76
CA ILE A 332 8.13 26.34 3.13
C ILE A 332 7.13 25.82 4.17
N VAL A 333 7.61 25.27 5.30
CA VAL A 333 6.74 24.86 6.41
C VAL A 333 6.05 26.05 7.05
N GLU A 334 6.79 27.14 7.29
CA GLU A 334 6.24 28.41 7.78
C GLU A 334 5.13 28.90 6.85
N TYR A 335 5.41 28.95 5.55
CA TYR A 335 4.44 29.38 4.54
C TYR A 335 3.18 28.48 4.53
N ALA A 336 3.35 27.16 4.54
CA ALA A 336 2.24 26.21 4.59
C ALA A 336 1.38 26.35 5.87
N TYR A 337 2.00 26.59 7.04
CA TYR A 337 1.27 26.80 8.30
C TYR A 337 0.55 28.14 8.36
N GLN A 338 1.08 29.19 7.71
CA GLN A 338 0.37 30.45 7.54
C GLN A 338 -0.87 30.29 6.66
N ARG A 339 -0.74 29.65 5.48
CA ARG A 339 -1.88 29.38 4.57
C ARG A 339 -2.96 28.51 5.22
N THR A 340 -2.57 27.52 6.01
CA THR A 340 -3.51 26.65 6.76
C THR A 340 -4.04 27.27 8.06
N LYS A 341 -3.54 28.45 8.46
CA LYS A 341 -3.87 29.14 9.73
C LYS A 341 -3.61 28.28 10.98
N ASN A 342 -2.59 27.42 10.95
CA ASN A 342 -2.23 26.56 12.07
C ASN A 342 -1.23 27.24 13.03
N PHE A 343 -1.73 28.21 13.79
CA PHE A 343 -0.91 29.08 14.63
C PHE A 343 -0.20 28.35 15.78
N GLU A 344 -0.75 27.25 16.30
CA GLU A 344 -0.12 26.47 17.38
C GLU A 344 1.16 25.77 16.90
N ARG A 345 1.10 25.11 15.73
CA ARG A 345 2.27 24.48 15.12
C ARG A 345 3.30 25.52 14.68
N LEU A 346 2.84 26.68 14.22
CA LEU A 346 3.70 27.79 13.85
C LEU A 346 4.45 28.38 15.05
N ALA A 347 3.76 28.60 16.18
CA ALA A 347 4.39 29.05 17.42
C ALA A 347 5.43 28.05 17.94
N PHE A 348 5.13 26.74 17.85
CA PHE A 348 6.08 25.70 18.21
C PHE A 348 7.29 25.64 17.27
N LEU A 349 7.08 25.84 15.96
CA LEU A 349 8.16 25.92 14.97
C LEU A 349 9.10 27.09 15.30
N TYR A 350 8.56 28.28 15.60
CA TYR A 350 9.37 29.44 15.99
C TYR A 350 10.12 29.24 17.30
N LEU A 351 9.54 28.55 18.28
CA LEU A 351 10.21 28.20 19.52
C LEU A 351 11.42 27.29 19.28
N ILE A 352 11.26 26.25 18.46
CA ILE A 352 12.35 25.30 18.15
C ILE A 352 13.45 25.98 17.32
N THR A 353 13.05 26.79 16.35
CA THR A 353 13.97 27.49 15.45
C THR A 353 14.65 28.69 16.09
N GLY A 354 14.13 29.18 17.23
CA GLY A 354 14.71 30.29 17.98
C GLY A 354 14.26 31.68 17.53
N TYR A 355 13.26 31.80 16.65
CA TYR A 355 12.70 33.08 16.20
C TYR A 355 11.73 33.68 17.23
N MET A 356 12.28 34.16 18.36
CA MET A 356 11.50 34.68 19.49
C MET A 356 10.66 35.93 19.13
N ASP A 357 11.13 36.77 18.21
CA ASP A 357 10.38 37.94 17.73
C ASP A 357 9.07 37.52 17.05
N LYS A 358 9.13 36.45 16.23
CA LYS A 358 7.95 35.87 15.58
C LYS A 358 6.99 35.25 16.61
N VAL A 359 7.48 34.68 17.72
CA VAL A 359 6.63 34.21 18.84
C VAL A 359 5.93 35.39 19.52
N GLY A 360 6.62 36.51 19.71
CA GLY A 360 6.04 37.78 20.18
C GLY A 360 4.91 38.27 19.29
N PHE A 361 5.12 38.19 17.97
CA PHE A 361 4.09 38.52 16.99
C PHE A 361 2.90 37.53 17.03
N MET A 362 3.14 36.22 17.17
CA MET A 362 2.07 35.23 17.37
C MET A 362 1.25 35.48 18.64
N CYS A 363 1.86 36.00 19.71
CA CYS A 363 1.14 36.40 20.91
C CYS A 363 0.13 37.53 20.62
N LYS A 364 0.52 38.52 19.79
CA LYS A 364 -0.37 39.61 19.35
C LYS A 364 -1.52 39.11 18.47
N ILE A 365 -1.25 38.22 17.51
CA ILE A 365 -2.29 37.60 16.68
C ILE A 365 -3.28 36.81 17.54
N ALA A 366 -2.78 36.01 18.49
CA ALA A 366 -3.63 35.27 19.42
C ALA A 366 -4.48 36.23 20.28
N GLY A 367 -3.93 37.41 20.60
CA GLY A 367 -4.62 38.61 21.11
C GLY A 367 -5.87 38.96 20.32
N GLN A 368 -5.66 39.31 19.06
CA GLN A 368 -6.71 39.75 18.12
C GLN A 368 -7.76 38.66 17.86
N ASN A 369 -7.36 37.40 17.82
CA ASN A 369 -8.24 36.26 17.58
C ASN A 369 -8.98 35.76 18.84
N ASN A 370 -8.89 36.45 19.98
CA ASN A 370 -9.44 36.04 21.28
C ASN A 370 -9.03 34.63 21.76
N ASN A 371 -7.87 34.13 21.31
CA ASN A 371 -7.35 32.83 21.74
C ASN A 371 -6.49 32.99 23.01
N LEU A 372 -7.15 33.00 24.17
CA LEU A 372 -6.52 33.13 25.49
C LEU A 372 -5.44 32.07 25.77
N MET A 373 -5.66 30.83 25.31
CA MET A 373 -4.71 29.74 25.55
C MET A 373 -3.44 29.89 24.70
N GLY A 374 -3.59 30.28 23.42
CA GLY A 374 -2.47 30.62 22.55
C GLY A 374 -1.66 31.80 23.06
N GLN A 375 -2.34 32.85 23.56
CA GLN A 375 -1.67 33.99 24.20
C GLN A 375 -0.86 33.56 25.42
N PHE A 376 -1.45 32.72 26.29
CA PHE A 376 -0.77 32.24 27.50
C PHE A 376 0.45 31.36 27.17
N HIS A 377 0.35 30.46 26.19
CA HIS A 377 1.48 29.65 25.74
C HIS A 377 2.60 30.49 25.12
N ASN A 378 2.27 31.46 24.26
CA ASN A 378 3.27 32.34 23.66
C ASN A 378 3.94 33.23 24.72
N ALA A 379 3.19 33.76 25.68
CA ALA A 379 3.74 34.51 26.81
C ALA A 379 4.63 33.64 27.71
N LEU A 380 4.29 32.35 27.89
CA LEU A 380 5.13 31.38 28.58
C LEU A 380 6.44 31.12 27.83
N TYR A 381 6.40 30.98 26.51
CA TYR A 381 7.59 30.82 25.68
C TYR A 381 8.51 32.05 25.73
N LEU A 382 7.94 33.26 25.76
CA LEU A 382 8.71 34.50 25.90
C LEU A 382 9.23 34.74 27.32
N GLY A 383 8.73 33.99 28.31
CA GLY A 383 9.03 34.23 29.72
C GLY A 383 8.38 35.50 30.28
N ASP A 384 7.39 36.08 29.59
CA ASP A 384 6.71 37.32 29.99
C ASP A 384 5.73 37.04 31.13
N ALA A 385 6.17 37.29 32.36
CA ALA A 385 5.34 37.12 33.55
C ALA A 385 4.24 38.18 33.68
N MET A 386 4.49 39.40 33.20
CA MET A 386 3.51 40.49 33.30
C MET A 386 2.33 40.22 32.37
N LYS A 387 2.60 39.82 31.12
CA LYS A 387 1.54 39.45 30.18
C LYS A 387 0.76 38.22 30.64
N ARG A 388 1.39 37.24 31.27
CA ARG A 388 0.68 36.08 31.85
C ARG A 388 -0.28 36.49 32.97
N VAL A 389 0.10 37.44 33.83
CA VAL A 389 -0.80 37.96 34.88
C VAL A 389 -1.99 38.69 34.25
N GLU A 390 -1.74 39.54 33.25
CA GLU A 390 -2.80 40.24 32.50
C GLU A 390 -3.78 39.27 31.82
N ILE A 391 -3.29 38.21 31.17
CA ILE A 391 -4.13 37.19 30.52
C ILE A 391 -4.98 36.44 31.56
N LEU A 392 -4.40 36.10 32.72
CA LEU A 392 -5.13 35.42 33.80
C LEU A 392 -6.19 36.31 34.45
N GLU A 393 -5.90 37.61 34.58
CA GLU A 393 -6.86 38.64 35.04
C GLU A 393 -8.02 38.78 34.04
N ASN A 394 -7.71 38.92 32.74
CA ASN A 394 -8.71 38.98 31.66
C ASN A 394 -9.56 37.71 31.58
N ALA A 395 -9.00 36.54 31.91
CA ALA A 395 -9.73 35.27 31.97
C ALA A 395 -10.56 35.09 33.26
N GLY A 396 -10.57 36.06 34.17
CA GLY A 396 -11.30 36.02 35.44
C GLY A 396 -10.66 35.13 36.52
N GLN A 397 -9.42 34.67 36.31
CA GLN A 397 -8.69 33.79 37.23
C GLN A 397 -7.81 34.59 38.19
N LEU A 398 -8.43 35.50 38.96
CA LEU A 398 -7.75 36.40 39.90
C LEU A 398 -6.85 35.68 40.93
N PRO A 399 -7.24 34.54 41.52
CA PRO A 399 -6.37 33.81 42.44
C PRO A 399 -5.07 33.33 41.78
N LEU A 400 -5.14 32.91 40.51
CA LEU A 400 -3.99 32.41 39.76
C LEU A 400 -3.11 33.56 39.25
N ALA A 401 -3.72 34.68 38.87
CA ALA A 401 -3.04 35.94 38.57
C ALA A 401 -2.23 36.44 39.77
N TYR A 402 -2.82 36.43 40.98
CA TYR A 402 -2.15 36.79 42.23
C TYR A 402 -0.97 35.88 42.54
N ILE A 403 -1.15 34.55 42.48
CA ILE A 403 -0.06 33.59 42.70
C ILE A 403 1.08 33.82 41.70
N THR A 404 0.75 34.08 40.44
CA THR A 404 1.75 34.33 39.39
C THR A 404 2.49 35.66 39.65
N ALA A 405 1.78 36.73 40.01
CA ALA A 405 2.40 38.02 40.37
C ALA A 405 3.31 37.89 41.60
N ALA A 406 2.84 37.24 42.67
CA ALA A 406 3.57 37.08 43.93
C ALA A 406 4.79 36.15 43.81
N THR A 407 4.71 35.10 42.97
CA THR A 407 5.83 34.19 42.70
C THR A 407 6.91 34.84 41.81
N HIS A 408 6.51 35.70 40.87
CA HIS A 408 7.43 36.41 39.97
C HIS A 408 7.95 37.76 40.50
N GLY A 409 7.53 38.19 41.70
CA GLY A 409 8.02 39.41 42.35
C GLY A 409 7.36 40.70 41.87
N LEU A 410 6.20 40.62 41.22
CA LEU A 410 5.39 41.76 40.80
C LEU A 410 4.54 42.25 41.98
N THR A 411 5.18 42.92 42.96
CA THR A 411 4.56 43.27 44.24
C THR A 411 3.38 44.23 44.10
N GLU A 412 3.48 45.25 43.26
CA GLU A 412 2.40 46.24 43.05
C GLU A 412 1.13 45.61 42.47
N ILE A 413 1.29 44.70 41.49
CA ILE A 413 0.17 43.99 40.86
C ILE A 413 -0.40 42.96 41.84
N ALA A 414 0.45 42.29 42.63
CA ALA A 414 0.02 41.36 43.66
C ALA A 414 -0.79 42.05 44.77
N ASP A 415 -0.36 43.22 45.24
CA ASP A 415 -1.06 43.99 46.27
C ASP A 415 -2.44 44.49 45.78
N ARG A 416 -2.51 44.93 44.51
CA ARG A 416 -3.78 45.28 43.86
C ARG A 416 -4.73 44.09 43.79
N LEU A 417 -4.25 42.95 43.29
CA LEU A 417 -5.05 41.73 43.19
C LEU A 417 -5.45 41.18 44.57
N ALA A 418 -4.62 41.34 45.60
CA ALA A 418 -4.95 40.99 46.98
C ALA A 418 -6.09 41.85 47.54
N ALA A 419 -6.09 43.15 47.23
CA ALA A 419 -7.18 44.05 47.61
C ALA A 419 -8.52 43.66 46.94
N GLU A 420 -8.49 43.22 45.68
CA GLU A 420 -9.67 42.71 44.96
C GLU A 420 -10.14 41.34 45.45
N LEU A 421 -9.23 40.47 45.88
CA LEU A 421 -9.53 39.11 46.38
C LEU A 421 -10.04 39.09 47.83
N GLY A 422 -9.76 40.12 48.64
CA GLY A 422 -10.25 40.24 50.02
C GLY A 422 -9.82 39.06 50.91
N GLU A 423 -10.79 38.28 51.40
CA GLU A 423 -10.54 37.10 52.26
C GLU A 423 -10.10 35.84 51.48
N ASN A 424 -10.18 35.83 50.15
CA ASN A 424 -9.91 34.67 49.30
C ASN A 424 -8.45 34.60 48.78
N ILE A 425 -7.49 35.12 49.55
CA ILE A 425 -6.08 35.16 49.16
C ILE A 425 -5.46 33.76 49.29
N PRO A 426 -4.91 33.17 48.20
CA PRO A 426 -4.25 31.87 48.27
C PRO A 426 -2.93 31.92 49.06
N SER A 427 -2.70 30.92 49.91
CA SER A 427 -1.42 30.75 50.62
C SER A 427 -0.33 30.21 49.67
N LEU A 428 0.83 30.87 49.62
CA LEU A 428 1.98 30.39 48.88
C LEU A 428 2.73 29.30 49.67
N PRO A 429 3.22 28.23 49.03
CA PRO A 429 3.96 27.17 49.71
C PRO A 429 5.31 27.68 50.25
N GLU A 430 5.45 27.65 51.57
CA GLU A 430 6.69 28.02 52.27
C GLU A 430 7.82 27.00 52.00
N GLY A 431 9.04 27.47 51.74
CA GLY A 431 10.24 26.62 51.60
C GLY A 431 10.57 26.10 50.19
N LYS A 432 9.82 26.48 49.14
CA LYS A 432 10.20 26.20 47.74
C LYS A 432 10.99 27.37 47.15
N THR A 433 12.11 27.08 46.51
CA THR A 433 12.89 28.06 45.74
C THR A 433 12.07 28.50 44.52
N ARG A 434 11.90 29.81 44.36
CA ARG A 434 11.24 30.40 43.19
C ARG A 434 12.16 30.21 41.99
N SER A 435 11.69 29.56 40.93
CA SER A 435 12.42 29.44 39.66
C SER A 435 11.66 30.14 38.54
N LEU A 436 12.37 30.92 37.74
CA LEU A 436 11.81 31.50 36.53
C LEU A 436 11.69 30.40 35.48
N LEU A 437 10.46 30.11 35.07
CA LEU A 437 10.17 29.22 33.95
C LEU A 437 10.37 30.00 32.65
N ILE A 438 11.61 30.03 32.18
CA ILE A 438 11.97 30.64 30.90
C ILE A 438 12.65 29.52 30.08
N PRO A 439 12.29 29.32 28.81
CA PRO A 439 13.07 28.42 27.97
C PRO A 439 14.51 28.91 27.86
N PRO A 440 15.49 28.00 27.65
CA PRO A 440 16.87 28.41 27.43
C PRO A 440 16.93 29.40 26.26
N ALA A 441 17.69 30.48 26.42
CA ALA A 441 17.86 31.47 25.37
C ALA A 441 18.48 30.79 24.12
N PRO A 442 17.88 30.95 22.93
CA PRO A 442 18.42 30.37 21.72
C PRO A 442 19.79 31.00 21.43
N LEU A 443 20.80 30.17 21.18
CA LEU A 443 22.15 30.62 20.83
C LEU A 443 22.23 31.09 19.37
N THR A 444 21.44 30.48 18.48
CA THR A 444 21.35 30.82 17.06
C THR A 444 19.94 30.49 16.56
N ALA A 445 19.39 31.32 15.68
CA ALA A 445 18.18 30.97 14.94
C ALA A 445 18.55 29.98 13.82
N SER A 446 17.82 28.87 13.71
CA SER A 446 18.05 27.86 12.67
C SER A 446 17.21 28.13 11.43
N GLY A 447 17.86 28.21 10.26
CA GLY A 447 17.20 28.25 8.94
C GLY A 447 16.99 26.87 8.33
N ASP A 448 16.73 26.84 7.02
CA ASP A 448 16.61 25.62 6.23
C ASP A 448 17.85 24.74 6.37
N TRP A 449 17.63 23.43 6.48
CA TRP A 449 18.72 22.49 6.57
C TRP A 449 19.48 22.41 5.24
N PRO A 450 20.82 22.35 5.27
CA PRO A 450 21.61 22.23 4.05
C PRO A 450 21.30 20.90 3.38
N LEU A 451 20.75 20.96 2.17
CA LEU A 451 20.57 19.78 1.35
C LEU A 451 21.94 19.34 0.81
N LEU A 452 22.25 18.05 0.96
CA LEU A 452 23.38 17.47 0.25
C LEU A 452 23.13 17.68 -1.25
N ARG A 453 24.13 18.18 -1.98
CA ARG A 453 24.11 18.15 -3.45
C ARG A 453 24.13 16.68 -3.89
N VAL A 454 22.96 16.06 -3.94
CA VAL A 454 22.75 14.84 -4.69
C VAL A 454 23.01 15.23 -6.15
N MET A 455 23.84 14.47 -6.85
CA MET A 455 24.01 14.62 -8.30
C MET A 455 22.62 14.80 -8.90
N ARG A 456 22.37 15.96 -9.51
CA ARG A 456 21.12 16.29 -10.22
C ARG A 456 20.66 15.05 -10.97
N GLY A 457 19.36 14.74 -10.88
CA GLY A 457 18.80 13.61 -11.60
C GLY A 457 19.23 13.68 -13.06
N ILE A 458 19.49 12.53 -13.71
CA ILE A 458 19.96 12.46 -15.11
C ILE A 458 19.06 13.27 -16.07
N PHE A 459 17.82 13.53 -15.66
CA PHE A 459 16.81 14.29 -16.39
C PHE A 459 16.83 15.81 -16.16
N GLU A 460 17.46 16.29 -15.09
CA GLU A 460 17.43 17.71 -14.67
C GLU A 460 18.43 18.58 -15.45
N GLY A 461 19.53 18.00 -15.94
CA GLY A 461 20.59 18.76 -16.63
C GLY A 461 20.43 18.91 -18.15
N GLY A 462 19.53 18.16 -18.79
CA GLY A 462 19.46 18.06 -20.25
C GLY A 462 18.51 19.05 -20.95
N LEU A 463 17.75 19.85 -20.19
CA LEU A 463 16.67 20.68 -20.74
C LEU A 463 16.90 22.18 -20.59
N ASP A 464 17.58 22.64 -19.53
CA ASP A 464 17.85 24.08 -19.33
C ASP A 464 19.02 24.60 -20.19
N ALA A 465 19.84 23.70 -20.76
CA ALA A 465 21.07 24.06 -21.48
C ALA A 465 20.87 24.50 -22.95
N THR A 466 19.65 24.64 -23.45
CA THR A 466 19.41 24.97 -24.89
C THR A 466 18.55 26.22 -25.14
N GLY A 467 18.47 27.12 -24.16
CA GLY A 467 17.80 28.43 -24.31
C GLY A 467 18.70 29.66 -24.16
N LYS A 468 19.91 29.54 -23.61
CA LYS A 468 20.85 30.66 -23.44
C LYS A 468 22.29 30.19 -23.61
N ALA A 469 22.77 30.20 -24.85
CA ALA A 469 24.19 30.16 -25.14
C ALA A 469 24.64 31.60 -25.42
N GLU A 470 25.33 32.20 -24.46
CA GLU A 470 26.53 33.04 -24.62
C GLU A 470 26.82 33.76 -23.29
N LEU A 471 27.81 33.24 -22.55
CA LEU A 471 28.89 33.92 -21.81
C LEU A 471 29.41 32.95 -20.74
N GLU A 472 30.58 32.36 -21.01
CA GLU A 472 31.36 31.57 -20.06
C GLU A 472 32.44 32.44 -19.38
N GLU A 473 32.82 31.97 -18.18
CA GLU A 473 33.91 32.33 -17.27
C GLU A 473 33.64 33.58 -16.41
N ASP A 474 33.38 33.47 -15.10
CA ASP A 474 34.25 32.87 -14.08
C ASP A 474 33.48 32.55 -12.77
N ASP A 475 34.01 31.63 -11.99
CA ASP A 475 33.44 31.06 -10.76
C ASP A 475 33.14 32.08 -9.65
N GLU A 476 31.87 32.14 -9.22
CA GLU A 476 31.54 32.24 -7.79
C GLU A 476 30.16 31.63 -7.55
N ALA A 477 30.12 30.63 -6.65
CA ALA A 477 28.90 29.93 -6.27
C ALA A 477 27.95 30.90 -5.54
N ALA A 478 27.13 31.61 -6.30
CA ALA A 478 25.96 32.29 -5.79
C ALA A 478 24.99 31.22 -5.26
N GLY A 479 24.98 31.06 -3.93
CA GLY A 479 23.80 30.54 -3.25
C GLY A 479 22.64 31.40 -3.70
N ALA A 480 21.68 30.77 -4.39
CA ALA A 480 20.42 31.40 -4.76
C ALA A 480 19.64 31.64 -3.46
N ASP A 481 19.98 32.78 -2.90
CA ASP A 481 19.23 33.65 -2.02
C ASP A 481 17.74 33.65 -2.43
N TRP A 482 16.94 33.00 -1.58
CA TRP A 482 15.48 33.18 -1.55
C TRP A 482 15.08 33.97 -0.30
N GLY A 483 15.94 34.89 0.12
CA GLY A 483 15.66 35.85 1.18
C GLY A 483 15.77 37.27 0.68
N ASP A 484 14.95 37.68 -0.30
CA ASP A 484 14.34 39.03 -0.22
C ASP A 484 13.33 39.45 -1.31
N GLU A 485 13.10 38.72 -2.41
CA GLU A 485 12.20 39.27 -3.46
C GLU A 485 11.07 38.29 -3.86
N ASP A 486 9.84 38.72 -3.56
CA ASP A 486 8.53 38.25 -4.05
C ASP A 486 7.94 36.93 -3.52
N LEU A 487 8.12 36.66 -2.22
CA LEU A 487 6.98 36.15 -1.43
C LEU A 487 6.30 37.37 -0.83
N ASP A 488 5.05 37.65 -1.21
CA ASP A 488 4.18 38.61 -0.50
C ASP A 488 4.03 38.19 0.97
N MET A 489 5.07 38.45 1.76
CA MET A 489 5.01 38.60 3.19
C MET A 489 4.16 39.83 3.38
N VAL A 490 2.90 39.62 3.74
CA VAL A 490 2.07 40.71 4.25
C VAL A 490 2.80 41.25 5.46
N ASP A 491 3.51 42.37 5.31
CA ASP A 491 4.10 43.10 6.43
C ASP A 491 2.94 43.47 7.35
N ALA A 492 2.88 42.81 8.49
CA ALA A 492 1.77 42.92 9.42
C ALA A 492 1.69 44.30 10.10
N SER A 493 2.60 45.21 9.77
CA SER A 493 2.51 46.62 10.16
C SER A 493 1.46 47.40 9.36
N GLU A 494 1.14 47.01 8.12
CA GLU A 494 0.17 47.74 7.28
C GLU A 494 -1.29 47.33 7.48
N ALA A 495 -1.56 46.17 8.10
CA ALA A 495 -2.93 45.70 8.34
C ALA A 495 -3.65 46.38 9.53
N MET A 496 -3.02 47.34 10.23
CA MET A 496 -3.62 48.01 11.40
C MET A 496 -3.78 49.55 11.27
N ALA A 497 -3.56 50.13 10.08
CA ALA A 497 -3.65 51.59 9.92
C ALA A 497 -5.04 52.14 9.56
N ASN A 498 -6.03 51.31 9.19
CA ASN A 498 -7.38 51.78 8.86
C ASN A 498 -8.45 51.13 9.75
N GLY A 499 -8.45 51.52 11.03
CA GLY A 499 -9.61 51.39 11.91
C GLY A 499 -10.28 52.76 12.06
N GLY A 500 -11.41 52.97 11.38
CA GLY A 500 -12.19 54.18 11.56
C GLY A 500 -13.21 54.43 10.46
N ASP A 501 -14.24 53.58 10.36
CA ASP A 501 -15.62 54.05 10.32
C ASP A 501 -16.59 52.87 10.46
N GLY A 502 -17.63 53.08 11.25
CA GLY A 502 -18.60 52.05 11.62
C GLY A 502 -19.42 51.60 10.43
N PHE A 503 -19.79 50.32 10.41
CA PHE A 503 -20.91 49.86 9.63
C PHE A 503 -21.73 48.85 10.43
N ASP A 504 -23.01 49.18 10.49
CA ASP A 504 -24.10 48.52 11.18
C ASP A 504 -24.28 47.05 10.76
N ALA A 505 -24.86 46.31 11.70
CA ALA A 505 -25.47 45.02 11.44
C ALA A 505 -26.76 45.21 10.65
N GLU A 506 -26.84 44.62 9.45
CA GLU A 506 -28.11 44.30 8.82
C GLU A 506 -28.05 42.92 8.17
N GLU A 507 -28.97 42.06 8.61
CA GLU A 507 -29.41 40.86 7.92
C GLU A 507 -30.06 41.25 6.58
N GLY A 508 -29.80 40.46 5.54
CA GLY A 508 -30.48 40.59 4.26
C GLY A 508 -30.35 39.31 3.43
N GLU A 509 -31.38 38.47 3.49
CA GLU A 509 -31.70 37.52 2.43
C GLU A 509 -31.95 38.27 1.12
N ALA A 510 -31.45 37.77 -0.01
CA ALA A 510 -32.26 37.40 -1.19
C ALA A 510 -31.42 37.20 -2.47
N ASN A 511 -31.78 36.10 -3.15
CA ASN A 511 -31.93 35.93 -4.61
C ASN A 511 -30.72 35.82 -5.55
N GLU A 512 -30.60 34.58 -6.06
CA GLU A 512 -30.62 34.22 -7.49
C GLU A 512 -31.02 35.36 -8.45
N GLU A 513 -30.17 35.63 -9.44
CA GLU A 513 -30.58 35.72 -10.84
C GLU A 513 -29.37 35.68 -11.79
N ASP A 514 -29.62 35.07 -12.94
CA ASP A 514 -28.71 34.60 -13.97
C ASP A 514 -27.91 35.67 -14.71
N GLY A 515 -26.76 35.24 -15.24
CA GLY A 515 -25.97 35.96 -16.23
C GLY A 515 -25.14 34.99 -17.07
N GLU A 516 -25.81 34.18 -17.89
CA GLU A 516 -25.21 33.41 -18.98
C GLU A 516 -24.61 34.33 -20.06
N GLU A 517 -23.35 34.08 -20.42
CA GLU A 517 -22.74 34.24 -21.75
C GLU A 517 -21.39 33.47 -21.65
N GLY A 518 -21.12 32.33 -22.28
CA GLY A 518 -21.56 31.79 -23.55
C GLY A 518 -20.30 31.43 -24.36
N GLY A 519 -19.73 30.23 -24.12
CA GLY A 519 -18.45 29.80 -24.72
C GLY A 519 -18.37 28.29 -24.95
N TRP A 520 -19.16 27.79 -25.91
CA TRP A 520 -19.04 26.49 -26.61
C TRP A 520 -18.36 25.33 -25.86
N ASP A 521 -19.05 24.78 -24.87
CA ASP A 521 -18.74 23.46 -24.34
C ASP A 521 -19.39 22.41 -25.24
N LEU A 522 -18.56 21.57 -25.87
CA LEU A 522 -18.97 20.54 -26.82
C LEU A 522 -18.82 19.18 -26.16
N GLU A 523 -19.44 19.02 -24.99
CA GLU A 523 -19.62 17.76 -24.28
C GLU A 523 -21.09 17.68 -23.84
N ASP A 524 -21.96 17.20 -24.75
CA ASP A 524 -23.18 16.43 -24.43
C ASP A 524 -23.95 16.07 -25.71
N LEU A 525 -23.30 15.25 -26.54
CA LEU A 525 -23.99 14.36 -27.47
C LEU A 525 -23.99 12.95 -26.87
N GLU A 526 -24.64 12.80 -25.72
CA GLU A 526 -25.08 11.48 -25.25
C GLU A 526 -26.14 10.98 -26.23
N LEU A 527 -25.69 10.19 -27.21
CA LEU A 527 -26.58 9.41 -28.05
C LEU A 527 -27.45 8.52 -27.14
N PRO A 528 -28.79 8.52 -27.30
CA PRO A 528 -29.66 7.67 -26.50
C PRO A 528 -29.26 6.20 -26.71
N PRO A 529 -29.32 5.33 -25.68
CA PRO A 529 -28.91 3.94 -25.80
C PRO A 529 -29.96 3.12 -26.55
N GLU A 530 -30.09 3.36 -27.86
CA GLU A 530 -30.85 2.50 -28.78
C GLU A 530 -30.13 2.34 -30.13
N ALA A 531 -28.93 1.76 -30.12
CA ALA A 531 -28.32 1.02 -31.23
C ALA A 531 -26.97 0.49 -30.74
N GLU A 532 -26.88 -0.68 -30.11
CA GLU A 532 -26.58 -1.93 -30.80
C GLU A 532 -26.91 -3.11 -29.87
N THR A 533 -28.19 -3.44 -29.76
CA THR A 533 -28.53 -4.86 -29.79
C THR A 533 -28.74 -5.19 -31.27
N PRO A 534 -28.11 -6.24 -31.83
CA PRO A 534 -28.40 -6.63 -33.18
C PRO A 534 -29.88 -7.03 -33.24
N LYS A 535 -30.69 -6.21 -33.90
CA LYS A 535 -31.94 -6.67 -34.49
C LYS A 535 -31.54 -7.76 -35.47
N ASN A 536 -31.67 -9.01 -35.02
CA ASN A 536 -31.89 -10.13 -35.93
C ASN A 536 -33.10 -9.75 -36.78
N ALA A 537 -32.86 -9.31 -38.02
CA ALA A 537 -33.88 -9.33 -39.05
C ALA A 537 -34.37 -10.78 -39.16
N GLY A 538 -35.67 -10.94 -38.92
CA GLY A 538 -36.28 -12.23 -38.68
C GLY A 538 -36.07 -13.22 -39.81
N ASN A 539 -35.86 -14.47 -39.40
CA ASN A 539 -36.63 -15.55 -39.97
C ASN A 539 -37.02 -16.54 -38.86
N ALA A 540 -38.33 -16.74 -38.78
CA ALA A 540 -39.07 -17.61 -37.87
C ALA A 540 -39.10 -17.20 -36.39
N LEU A 541 -40.31 -17.22 -35.84
CA LEU A 541 -40.62 -17.25 -34.42
C LEU A 541 -39.72 -18.27 -33.67
N SER A 542 -38.56 -17.84 -33.18
CA SER A 542 -37.87 -18.59 -32.12
C SER A 542 -38.51 -18.17 -30.80
N VAL A 543 -39.50 -18.97 -30.40
CA VAL A 543 -40.09 -19.00 -29.05
C VAL A 543 -39.06 -19.51 -28.04
N VAL A 544 -37.85 -18.95 -28.05
CA VAL A 544 -36.73 -19.39 -27.21
C VAL A 544 -36.42 -18.25 -26.25
N PHE A 545 -37.11 -18.27 -25.11
CA PHE A 545 -36.76 -17.45 -23.96
C PHE A 545 -35.34 -17.83 -23.50
N VAL A 546 -34.42 -16.86 -23.55
CA VAL A 546 -33.08 -17.00 -22.98
C VAL A 546 -33.10 -16.34 -21.61
N ALA A 547 -32.91 -17.14 -20.56
CA ALA A 547 -32.84 -16.60 -19.20
C ALA A 547 -31.62 -15.66 -19.06
N PRO A 548 -31.77 -14.48 -18.42
CA PRO A 548 -30.65 -13.58 -18.21
C PRO A 548 -29.58 -14.24 -17.32
N PRO A 549 -28.28 -14.01 -17.58
CA PRO A 549 -27.23 -14.50 -16.73
C PRO A 549 -27.31 -13.85 -15.33
N PRO A 550 -27.03 -14.58 -14.25
CA PRO A 550 -27.01 -14.01 -12.91
C PRO A 550 -25.91 -12.94 -12.82
N GLY A 551 -26.26 -11.79 -12.23
CA GLY A 551 -25.30 -10.74 -11.91
C GLY A 551 -24.33 -11.16 -10.80
N MET A 552 -23.27 -10.37 -10.61
CA MET A 552 -22.31 -10.63 -9.54
C MET A 552 -22.95 -10.37 -8.16
N PRO A 553 -22.87 -11.30 -7.20
CA PRO A 553 -23.41 -11.08 -5.86
C PRO A 553 -22.64 -9.99 -5.13
N VAL A 554 -23.33 -9.20 -4.31
CA VAL A 554 -22.76 -8.04 -3.60
C VAL A 554 -21.60 -8.43 -2.69
N SER A 555 -21.68 -9.59 -2.02
CA SER A 555 -20.58 -10.14 -1.21
C SER A 555 -19.29 -10.38 -2.02
N GLN A 556 -19.42 -10.78 -3.29
CA GLN A 556 -18.27 -10.93 -4.18
C GLN A 556 -17.71 -9.57 -4.61
N ILE A 557 -18.56 -8.55 -4.80
CA ILE A 557 -18.13 -7.18 -5.11
C ILE A 557 -17.32 -6.61 -3.94
N TRP A 558 -17.81 -6.76 -2.70
CA TRP A 558 -17.08 -6.33 -1.50
C TRP A 558 -15.69 -6.95 -1.40
N THR A 559 -15.58 -8.27 -1.61
CA THR A 559 -14.27 -8.96 -1.54
C THR A 559 -13.32 -8.64 -2.70
N GLN A 560 -13.81 -8.12 -3.84
CA GLN A 560 -12.95 -7.67 -4.94
C GLN A 560 -12.44 -6.24 -4.76
N LYS A 561 -13.23 -5.38 -4.10
CA LYS A 561 -12.87 -3.97 -3.86
C LYS A 561 -12.04 -3.77 -2.59
N SER A 562 -12.09 -4.70 -1.64
CA SER A 562 -11.46 -4.56 -0.33
C SER A 562 -10.28 -5.49 -0.14
N SER A 563 -9.38 -5.09 0.76
CA SER A 563 -8.36 -5.98 1.34
C SER A 563 -8.40 -5.98 2.87
N LEU A 564 -9.50 -5.50 3.47
CA LEU A 564 -9.70 -5.38 4.90
C LEU A 564 -10.38 -6.64 5.44
N ALA A 565 -9.81 -7.26 6.47
CA ALA A 565 -10.31 -8.53 6.99
C ALA A 565 -11.76 -8.44 7.52
N GLY A 566 -12.14 -7.32 8.14
CA GLY A 566 -13.49 -7.07 8.62
C GLY A 566 -14.55 -7.10 7.51
N GLU A 567 -14.24 -6.52 6.34
CA GLU A 567 -15.16 -6.49 5.20
C GLU A 567 -15.28 -7.86 4.51
N HIS A 568 -14.19 -8.63 4.45
CA HIS A 568 -14.24 -10.01 3.97
C HIS A 568 -15.04 -10.93 4.89
N ALA A 569 -14.96 -10.71 6.21
CA ALA A 569 -15.78 -11.42 7.18
C ALA A 569 -17.26 -11.04 7.05
N ALA A 570 -17.57 -9.74 6.90
CA ALA A 570 -18.91 -9.25 6.61
C ALA A 570 -19.51 -9.90 5.35
N ALA A 571 -18.72 -10.01 4.28
CA ALA A 571 -19.10 -10.67 3.03
C ALA A 571 -19.35 -12.19 3.15
N GLY A 572 -19.03 -12.81 4.29
CA GLY A 572 -19.16 -14.26 4.53
C GLY A 572 -18.01 -15.08 3.95
N ASN A 573 -16.96 -14.44 3.41
CA ASN A 573 -15.79 -15.13 2.87
C ASN A 573 -14.70 -15.31 3.95
N PHE A 574 -15.03 -16.11 4.97
CA PHE A 574 -14.19 -16.29 6.15
C PHE A 574 -12.78 -16.83 5.85
N ASP A 575 -12.63 -17.68 4.83
CA ASP A 575 -11.32 -18.20 4.44
C ASP A 575 -10.37 -17.07 3.99
N THR A 576 -10.86 -16.15 3.16
CA THR A 576 -10.05 -14.98 2.74
C THR A 576 -9.75 -14.03 3.90
N ALA A 577 -10.72 -13.78 4.78
CA ALA A 577 -10.52 -12.97 5.98
C ALA A 577 -9.44 -13.58 6.90
N MET A 578 -9.50 -14.90 7.12
CA MET A 578 -8.50 -15.62 7.92
C MET A 578 -7.11 -15.55 7.28
N ARG A 579 -6.98 -15.73 5.97
CA ARG A 579 -5.69 -15.59 5.27
C ARG A 579 -5.11 -14.18 5.38
N LEU A 580 -5.95 -13.15 5.26
CA LEU A 580 -5.53 -11.75 5.46
C LEU A 580 -4.99 -11.54 6.88
N LEU A 581 -5.74 -11.97 7.90
CA LEU A 581 -5.33 -11.85 9.31
C LEU A 581 -4.07 -12.66 9.65
N SER A 582 -3.89 -13.85 9.07
CA SER A 582 -2.66 -14.63 9.22
C SER A 582 -1.45 -13.90 8.62
N ARG A 583 -1.59 -13.29 7.44
CA ARG A 583 -0.51 -12.55 6.76
C ARG A 583 -0.21 -11.18 7.39
N GLN A 584 -1.24 -10.50 7.90
CA GLN A 584 -1.13 -9.15 8.45
C GLN A 584 -0.67 -9.15 9.90
N LEU A 585 -1.19 -10.08 10.71
CA LEU A 585 -1.02 -10.06 12.17
C LEU A 585 -0.44 -11.37 12.74
N GLY A 586 -0.10 -12.35 11.91
CA GLY A 586 0.42 -13.64 12.38
C GLY A 586 -0.62 -14.48 13.14
N ILE A 587 -1.92 -14.25 12.94
CA ILE A 587 -3.00 -14.95 13.64
C ILE A 587 -3.11 -16.39 13.14
N LYS A 588 -3.10 -17.35 14.07
CA LYS A 588 -3.36 -18.78 13.79
C LYS A 588 -4.50 -19.36 14.62
N ASN A 589 -4.78 -18.81 15.80
CA ASN A 589 -5.91 -19.23 16.61
C ASN A 589 -7.13 -18.36 16.33
N PHE A 590 -8.05 -18.88 15.51
CA PHE A 590 -9.29 -18.19 15.14
C PHE A 590 -10.50 -18.58 15.99
N ALA A 591 -10.34 -19.51 16.96
CA ALA A 591 -11.46 -19.94 17.80
C ALA A 591 -12.12 -18.78 18.57
N PRO A 592 -11.38 -17.81 19.15
CA PRO A 592 -11.98 -16.65 19.82
C PRO A 592 -12.70 -15.69 18.85
N LEU A 593 -12.30 -15.68 17.57
CA LEU A 593 -12.86 -14.78 16.55
C LEU A 593 -14.14 -15.33 15.91
N LYS A 594 -14.45 -16.62 16.08
CA LYS A 594 -15.66 -17.25 15.50
C LYS A 594 -16.96 -16.49 15.79
N PRO A 595 -17.31 -16.11 17.03
CA PRO A 595 -18.53 -15.35 17.28
C PRO A 595 -18.51 -13.98 16.57
N LEU A 596 -17.36 -13.29 16.57
CA LEU A 596 -17.22 -11.98 15.93
C LEU A 596 -17.39 -12.05 14.41
N PHE A 597 -16.91 -13.11 13.76
CA PHE A 597 -17.09 -13.35 12.33
C PHE A 597 -18.56 -13.58 11.98
N LEU A 598 -19.27 -14.35 12.81
CA LEU A 598 -20.71 -14.59 12.62
C LEU A 598 -21.51 -13.31 12.83
N ASP A 599 -21.20 -12.53 13.87
CA ASP A 599 -21.87 -11.26 14.14
C ASP A 599 -21.69 -10.26 12.99
N LEU A 600 -20.49 -10.17 12.40
CA LEU A 600 -20.24 -9.32 11.23
C LEU A 600 -21.04 -9.76 10.01
N HIS A 601 -21.04 -11.06 9.72
CA HIS A 601 -21.77 -11.58 8.57
C HIS A 601 -23.27 -11.35 8.71
N MET A 602 -23.83 -11.66 9.88
CA MET A 602 -25.25 -11.47 10.16
C MET A 602 -25.64 -9.99 10.22
N GLY A 603 -24.78 -9.12 10.75
CA GLY A 603 -25.09 -7.68 10.86
C GLY A 603 -24.99 -6.92 9.53
N SER A 604 -24.25 -7.45 8.56
CA SER A 604 -24.07 -6.81 7.24
C SER A 604 -25.13 -7.26 6.21
N HIS A 605 -26.02 -8.19 6.58
CA HIS A 605 -27.07 -8.73 5.71
C HIS A 605 -28.43 -8.62 6.38
N SER A 606 -29.40 -8.09 5.63
CA SER A 606 -30.82 -8.13 5.95
C SER A 606 -31.53 -9.10 5.02
N TYR A 607 -32.80 -9.38 5.30
CA TYR A 607 -33.57 -10.41 4.63
C TYR A 607 -34.99 -9.90 4.35
N LEU A 608 -35.33 -9.79 3.07
CA LEU A 608 -36.63 -9.30 2.61
C LEU A 608 -37.45 -10.44 2.03
N ARG A 609 -38.68 -10.62 2.51
CA ARG A 609 -39.66 -11.53 1.90
C ARG A 609 -40.49 -10.75 0.90
N ALA A 610 -40.19 -10.91 -0.40
CA ALA A 610 -40.94 -10.25 -1.46
C ALA A 610 -42.33 -10.88 -1.70
N LEU A 611 -42.41 -12.21 -1.68
CA LEU A 611 -43.66 -12.97 -1.88
C LEU A 611 -43.81 -14.03 -0.79
N ALA A 612 -45.04 -14.28 -0.34
CA ALA A 612 -45.31 -15.19 0.78
C ALA A 612 -44.85 -16.64 0.54
N THR A 613 -44.89 -17.10 -0.71
CA THR A 613 -44.53 -18.46 -1.12
C THR A 613 -43.13 -18.56 -1.76
N ALA A 614 -42.42 -17.44 -1.91
CA ALA A 614 -41.08 -17.42 -2.52
C ALA A 614 -39.96 -17.44 -1.46
N PRO A 615 -38.74 -17.88 -1.84
CA PRO A 615 -37.57 -17.77 -0.97
C PRO A 615 -37.30 -16.34 -0.53
N ILE A 616 -36.74 -16.20 0.67
CA ILE A 616 -36.33 -14.92 1.24
C ILE A 616 -35.15 -14.38 0.44
N ILE A 617 -35.17 -13.08 0.13
CA ILE A 617 -34.13 -12.40 -0.64
C ILE A 617 -33.14 -11.77 0.36
N PRO A 618 -31.84 -12.11 0.29
CA PRO A 618 -30.83 -11.42 1.07
C PRO A 618 -30.59 -10.02 0.51
N VAL A 619 -30.52 -9.03 1.40
CA VAL A 619 -30.26 -7.62 1.08
C VAL A 619 -28.99 -7.21 1.81
N ALA A 620 -28.00 -6.74 1.07
CA ALA A 620 -26.74 -6.25 1.63
C ALA A 620 -26.94 -4.87 2.29
N VAL A 621 -26.41 -4.67 3.50
CA VAL A 621 -26.43 -3.38 4.19
C VAL A 621 -25.08 -2.70 3.96
N GLU A 622 -25.09 -1.60 3.21
CA GLU A 622 -23.88 -0.86 2.80
C GLU A 622 -23.68 0.41 3.64
N LYS A 623 -22.42 0.75 3.93
CA LYS A 623 -22.03 2.00 4.59
C LYS A 623 -22.17 3.16 3.60
N GLY A 624 -22.75 4.27 4.05
CA GLY A 624 -22.88 5.49 3.24
C GLY A 624 -23.98 5.42 2.17
N TRP A 625 -24.97 4.54 2.34
CA TRP A 625 -26.13 4.47 1.45
C TRP A 625 -26.91 5.79 1.45
N SER A 626 -27.25 6.27 0.25
CA SER A 626 -28.13 7.41 0.03
C SER A 626 -29.12 7.08 -1.10
N GLU A 627 -30.30 7.71 -1.06
CA GLU A 627 -31.35 7.51 -2.06
C GLU A 627 -30.93 7.97 -3.46
N SER A 628 -30.01 8.93 -3.54
CA SER A 628 -29.40 9.45 -4.78
C SER A 628 -28.29 8.57 -5.34
N ALA A 629 -27.82 7.55 -4.62
CA ALA A 629 -26.73 6.68 -5.09
C ALA A 629 -27.23 5.72 -6.19
N SER A 630 -26.52 5.66 -7.31
CA SER A 630 -26.89 4.74 -8.39
C SER A 630 -26.85 3.27 -7.92
N PRO A 631 -27.83 2.43 -8.27
CA PRO A 631 -27.85 1.00 -7.88
C PRO A 631 -26.62 0.21 -8.39
N ASN A 632 -25.89 0.74 -9.35
CA ASN A 632 -24.70 0.12 -9.93
C ASN A 632 -23.41 0.44 -9.16
N VAL A 633 -23.41 1.50 -8.34
CA VAL A 633 -22.27 1.88 -7.49
C VAL A 633 -22.51 1.35 -6.08
N ARG A 634 -22.00 0.14 -5.83
CA ARG A 634 -22.06 -0.54 -4.52
C ARG A 634 -20.99 -0.02 -3.56
N GLY A 635 -21.41 0.35 -2.35
CA GLY A 635 -20.54 0.79 -1.24
C GLY A 635 -19.97 -0.39 -0.43
N PRO A 636 -19.04 -0.14 0.52
CA PRO A 636 -18.52 -1.16 1.42
C PRO A 636 -19.60 -1.64 2.42
N PRO A 637 -19.44 -2.82 3.04
CA PRO A 637 -20.40 -3.32 4.02
C PRO A 637 -20.48 -2.41 5.26
N ALA A 638 -21.69 -2.26 5.81
CA ALA A 638 -21.88 -1.65 7.12
C ALA A 638 -21.44 -2.62 8.22
N LEU A 639 -20.40 -2.26 8.97
CA LEU A 639 -19.83 -3.12 10.00
C LEU A 639 -20.48 -2.87 11.36
N VAL A 640 -20.66 -3.96 12.12
CA VAL A 640 -21.25 -3.94 13.48
C VAL A 640 -20.28 -3.33 14.50
N PHE A 641 -18.99 -3.54 14.31
CA PHE A 641 -17.94 -3.09 15.22
C PHE A 641 -17.41 -1.74 14.78
N THR A 642 -17.48 -0.77 15.68
CA THR A 642 -16.98 0.59 15.49
C THR A 642 -15.91 0.92 16.53
N PHE A 643 -15.05 1.88 16.22
CA PHE A 643 -13.99 2.29 17.14
C PHE A 643 -14.53 2.89 18.45
N SER A 644 -15.61 3.68 18.38
CA SER A 644 -16.25 4.28 19.57
C SER A 644 -16.73 3.25 20.59
N GLN A 645 -17.25 2.10 20.14
CA GLN A 645 -17.63 1.00 21.03
C GLN A 645 -16.44 0.45 21.83
N MET A 646 -15.22 0.54 21.30
CA MET A 646 -14.02 0.08 22.00
C MET A 646 -13.67 0.99 23.17
N GLU A 647 -13.88 2.30 23.05
CA GLU A 647 -13.68 3.25 24.15
C GLU A 647 -14.63 2.97 25.32
N ASP A 648 -15.89 2.67 25.03
CA ASP A 648 -16.88 2.36 26.06
C ASP A 648 -16.56 1.03 26.77
N ARG A 649 -16.12 0.01 26.01
CA ARG A 649 -15.60 -1.25 26.57
C ARG A 649 -14.36 -1.01 27.42
N LEU A 650 -13.48 -0.09 27.02
CA LEU A 650 -12.28 0.27 27.78
C LEU A 650 -12.64 0.91 29.13
N LYS A 651 -13.60 1.85 29.15
CA LYS A 651 -14.13 2.46 30.38
C LYS A 651 -14.72 1.40 31.31
N ALA A 652 -15.49 0.46 30.77
CA ALA A 652 -16.06 -0.66 31.55
C ALA A 652 -14.95 -1.56 32.14
N ALA A 653 -13.91 -1.86 31.37
CA ALA A 653 -12.77 -2.65 31.83
C ALA A 653 -11.98 -1.93 32.94
N TYR A 654 -11.82 -0.61 32.87
CA TYR A 654 -11.23 0.20 33.95
C TYR A 654 -12.06 0.18 35.22
N LYS A 655 -13.40 0.30 35.10
CA LYS A 655 -14.29 0.19 36.25
C LYS A 655 -14.16 -1.18 36.95
N ALA A 656 -14.19 -2.26 36.18
CA ALA A 656 -14.01 -3.62 36.71
C ALA A 656 -12.62 -3.82 37.37
N THR A 657 -11.59 -3.18 36.82
CA THR A 657 -10.22 -3.20 37.40
C THR A 657 -10.18 -2.48 38.75
N THR A 658 -10.83 -1.31 38.85
CA THR A 658 -10.93 -0.56 40.11
C THR A 658 -11.75 -1.30 41.17
N GLU A 659 -12.81 -2.01 40.76
CA GLU A 659 -13.64 -2.85 41.64
C GLU A 659 -12.95 -4.16 42.08
N GLY A 660 -11.78 -4.49 41.52
CA GLY A 660 -11.04 -5.71 41.83
C GLY A 660 -11.59 -6.98 41.17
N LYS A 661 -12.52 -6.86 40.22
CA LYS A 661 -13.09 -7.97 39.43
C LYS A 661 -12.17 -8.35 38.28
N PHE A 662 -10.95 -8.79 38.60
CA PHE A 662 -9.88 -9.04 37.62
C PHE A 662 -10.23 -10.04 36.51
N PRO A 663 -10.93 -11.17 36.76
CA PRO A 663 -11.32 -12.08 35.68
C PRO A 663 -12.31 -11.46 34.69
N GLU A 664 -13.21 -10.60 35.17
CA GLU A 664 -14.16 -9.88 34.32
C GLU A 664 -13.45 -8.79 33.51
N ALA A 665 -12.59 -8.00 34.16
CA ALA A 665 -11.76 -6.99 33.49
C ALA A 665 -10.88 -7.62 32.40
N LEU A 666 -10.23 -8.75 32.70
CA LEU A 666 -9.40 -9.48 31.73
C LEU A 666 -10.21 -9.92 30.51
N ARG A 667 -11.43 -10.42 30.70
CA ARG A 667 -12.32 -10.80 29.60
C ARG A 667 -12.68 -9.61 28.72
N GLN A 668 -12.96 -8.45 29.32
CA GLN A 668 -13.29 -7.22 28.57
C GLN A 668 -12.09 -6.72 27.77
N PHE A 669 -10.90 -6.66 28.37
CA PHE A 669 -9.67 -6.30 27.66
C PHE A 669 -9.33 -7.27 26.53
N LEU A 670 -9.45 -8.58 26.74
CA LEU A 670 -9.26 -9.56 25.67
C LEU A 670 -10.28 -9.39 24.55
N ASN A 671 -11.54 -9.12 24.87
CA ASN A 671 -12.57 -8.87 23.86
C ASN A 671 -12.23 -7.66 22.98
N ILE A 672 -11.67 -6.58 23.55
CA ILE A 672 -11.16 -5.44 22.78
C ILE A 672 -10.05 -5.91 21.83
N LEU A 673 -9.03 -6.64 22.32
CA LEU A 673 -7.97 -7.20 21.46
C LEU A 673 -8.49 -8.18 20.41
N HIS A 674 -9.60 -8.87 20.65
CA HIS A 674 -10.18 -9.79 19.66
C HIS A 674 -11.04 -9.06 18.62
N THR A 675 -11.60 -7.91 18.96
CA THR A 675 -12.44 -7.11 18.05
C THR A 675 -11.62 -6.24 17.09
N ILE A 676 -10.51 -5.65 17.57
CA ILE A 676 -9.67 -4.71 16.79
C ILE A 676 -9.28 -5.20 15.39
N PRO A 677 -8.88 -6.47 15.16
CA PRO A 677 -8.49 -6.95 13.83
C PRO A 677 -9.62 -6.89 12.78
N LEU A 678 -10.86 -6.68 13.21
CA LEU A 678 -12.06 -6.67 12.38
C LEU A 678 -12.71 -5.28 12.27
N ILE A 679 -12.15 -4.26 12.92
CA ILE A 679 -12.64 -2.89 12.83
C ILE A 679 -12.11 -2.25 11.54
N VAL A 680 -12.93 -1.41 10.92
CA VAL A 680 -12.53 -0.54 9.81
C VAL A 680 -12.70 0.92 10.23
N VAL A 681 -11.64 1.70 10.05
CA VAL A 681 -11.55 3.13 10.38
C VAL A 681 -11.30 3.95 9.11
N ASP A 682 -11.81 5.18 9.09
CA ASP A 682 -11.85 5.99 7.86
C ASP A 682 -10.56 6.79 7.68
N SER A 683 -9.93 7.22 8.78
CA SER A 683 -8.77 8.10 8.75
C SER A 683 -7.48 7.44 9.26
N ARG A 684 -6.34 7.95 8.80
CA ARG A 684 -5.02 7.51 9.29
C ARG A 684 -4.76 7.91 10.75
N ARG A 685 -5.42 8.97 11.25
CA ARG A 685 -5.37 9.36 12.67
C ARG A 685 -6.00 8.29 13.55
N GLU A 686 -7.19 7.81 13.18
CA GLU A 686 -7.87 6.71 13.88
C GLU A 686 -7.02 5.42 13.86
N VAL A 687 -6.27 5.16 12.79
CA VAL A 687 -5.33 4.02 12.75
C VAL A 687 -4.29 4.10 13.86
N ASP A 688 -3.75 5.28 14.14
CA ASP A 688 -2.76 5.47 15.18
C ASP A 688 -3.40 5.37 16.59
N GLU A 689 -4.61 5.90 16.77
CA GLU A 689 -5.41 5.70 17.99
C GLU A 689 -5.72 4.22 18.26
N VAL A 690 -6.03 3.44 17.22
CA VAL A 690 -6.22 1.98 17.33
C VAL A 690 -4.94 1.29 17.78
N LYS A 691 -3.76 1.70 17.30
CA LYS A 691 -2.48 1.13 17.76
C LYS A 691 -2.21 1.48 19.22
N GLU A 692 -2.45 2.73 19.62
CA GLU A 692 -2.32 3.14 21.03
C GLU A 692 -3.25 2.33 21.94
N LEU A 693 -4.48 2.06 21.49
CA LEU A 693 -5.42 1.21 22.19
C LEU A 693 -4.88 -0.23 22.37
N ILE A 694 -4.27 -0.82 21.33
CA ILE A 694 -3.62 -2.14 21.44
C ILE A 694 -2.54 -2.11 22.53
N GLU A 695 -1.71 -1.07 22.57
CA GLU A 695 -0.67 -0.93 23.57
C GLU A 695 -1.25 -0.86 24.98
N ILE A 696 -2.22 0.02 25.21
CA ILE A 696 -2.90 0.16 26.50
C ILE A 696 -3.46 -1.20 26.93
N VAL A 697 -4.26 -1.84 26.08
CA VAL A 697 -4.94 -3.08 26.43
C VAL A 697 -3.95 -4.22 26.69
N ARG A 698 -2.86 -4.31 25.93
CA ARG A 698 -1.76 -5.26 26.18
C ARG A 698 -1.22 -5.13 27.59
N GLU A 699 -0.89 -3.91 28.03
CA GLU A 699 -0.30 -3.66 29.35
C GLU A 699 -1.23 -4.08 30.48
N TYR A 700 -2.53 -3.83 30.33
CA TYR A 700 -3.53 -4.28 31.29
C TYR A 700 -3.70 -5.80 31.30
N VAL A 701 -3.74 -6.46 30.15
CA VAL A 701 -3.85 -7.93 30.08
C VAL A 701 -2.63 -8.59 30.72
N LEU A 702 -1.42 -8.12 30.41
CA LEU A 702 -0.17 -8.62 30.99
C LEU A 702 -0.19 -8.48 32.51
N GLY A 703 -0.50 -7.28 32.99
CA GLY A 703 -0.58 -6.96 34.41
C GLY A 703 -1.60 -7.79 35.18
N LEU A 704 -2.83 -7.88 34.67
CA LEU A 704 -3.91 -8.64 35.31
C LEU A 704 -3.63 -10.14 35.32
N ARG A 705 -3.01 -10.70 34.28
CA ARG A 705 -2.60 -12.11 34.27
C ARG A 705 -1.51 -12.40 35.30
N MET A 706 -0.53 -11.50 35.45
CA MET A 706 0.47 -11.61 36.52
C MET A 706 -0.17 -11.58 37.91
N GLU A 707 -1.12 -10.67 38.13
CA GLU A 707 -1.82 -10.54 39.42
C GLU A 707 -2.70 -11.75 39.74
N LEU A 708 -3.39 -12.31 38.74
CA LEU A 708 -4.12 -13.57 38.91
C LEU A 708 -3.16 -14.72 39.22
N LYS A 709 -2.02 -14.82 38.50
CA LYS A 709 -1.02 -15.85 38.76
C LYS A 709 -0.41 -15.75 40.15
N ARG A 710 -0.18 -14.53 40.62
CA ARG A 710 0.29 -14.23 41.98
C ARG A 710 -0.71 -14.71 43.04
N LYS A 711 -2.02 -14.54 42.81
CA LYS A 711 -3.07 -15.01 43.72
C LYS A 711 -3.23 -16.53 43.74
N GLU A 712 -2.88 -17.22 42.66
CA GLU A 712 -2.88 -18.69 42.58
C GLU A 712 -1.72 -19.31 43.38
N LEU A 713 -0.53 -18.71 43.30
CA LEU A 713 0.65 -19.16 44.02
C LEU A 713 0.43 -18.91 45.52
N ARG A 714 0.45 -19.96 46.36
CA ARG A 714 0.32 -19.84 47.83
C ARG A 714 1.62 -20.14 48.58
N ASP A 715 2.49 -20.96 48.00
CA ASP A 715 3.64 -21.54 48.69
C ASP A 715 4.97 -20.80 48.42
N ASP A 716 5.06 -20.06 47.30
CA ASP A 716 6.27 -19.33 46.90
C ASP A 716 6.14 -17.82 47.16
N VAL A 717 6.54 -17.42 48.35
CA VAL A 717 6.47 -16.04 48.85
C VAL A 717 7.44 -15.10 48.11
N ASN A 718 8.58 -15.60 47.62
CA ASN A 718 9.54 -14.80 46.87
C ASN A 718 8.98 -14.50 45.48
N ARG A 719 8.44 -15.52 44.80
CA ARG A 719 7.81 -15.34 43.50
C ARG A 719 6.58 -14.44 43.56
N GLN A 720 5.82 -14.48 44.65
CA GLN A 720 4.71 -13.53 44.85
C GLN A 720 5.17 -12.07 44.90
N GLN A 721 6.30 -11.79 45.55
CA GLN A 721 6.89 -10.45 45.62
C GLN A 721 7.43 -10.00 44.26
N GLU A 722 8.12 -10.89 43.55
CA GLU A 722 8.60 -10.63 42.20
C GLU A 722 7.47 -10.27 41.23
N LEU A 723 6.39 -11.06 41.19
CA LEU A 723 5.25 -10.79 40.31
C LEU A 723 4.57 -9.46 40.65
N ALA A 724 4.46 -9.12 41.94
CA ALA A 724 3.93 -7.82 42.36
C ALA A 724 4.86 -6.67 41.94
N ALA A 725 6.18 -6.86 42.04
CA ALA A 725 7.19 -5.90 41.60
C ALA A 725 7.16 -5.70 40.08
N TYR A 726 7.08 -6.77 39.29
CA TYR A 726 6.99 -6.68 37.82
C TYR A 726 5.72 -5.95 37.36
N PHE A 727 4.61 -6.13 38.07
CA PHE A 727 3.36 -5.43 37.75
C PHE A 727 3.48 -3.90 37.91
N THR A 728 4.39 -3.40 38.76
CA THR A 728 4.64 -1.95 38.90
C THR A 728 5.24 -1.32 37.64
N ASN A 729 5.82 -2.12 36.73
CA ASN A 729 6.43 -1.67 35.49
C ASN A 729 5.44 -1.60 34.30
N CYS A 730 4.22 -2.12 34.45
CA CYS A 730 3.19 -2.04 33.40
C CYS A 730 2.69 -0.60 33.23
N LYS A 731 2.49 -0.12 32.00
CA LYS A 731 2.01 1.25 31.76
C LYS A 731 0.49 1.37 31.97
N LEU A 732 0.09 1.61 33.21
CA LEU A 732 -1.33 1.73 33.61
C LEU A 732 -1.75 3.19 33.83
N GLN A 733 -3.06 3.42 33.91
CA GLN A 733 -3.58 4.71 34.40
C GLN A 733 -3.16 4.94 35.85
N ARG A 734 -2.95 6.21 36.23
CA ARG A 734 -2.47 6.60 37.57
C ARG A 734 -3.30 6.00 38.71
N VAL A 735 -4.63 5.88 38.53
CA VAL A 735 -5.52 5.27 39.54
C VAL A 735 -5.13 3.82 39.81
N HIS A 736 -4.95 3.01 38.77
CA HIS A 736 -4.57 1.60 38.91
C HIS A 736 -3.11 1.44 39.34
N MET A 737 -2.21 2.27 38.82
CA MET A 737 -0.80 2.27 39.22
C MET A 737 -0.62 2.46 40.73
N ARG A 738 -1.39 3.37 41.34
CA ARG A 738 -1.41 3.57 42.81
C ARG A 738 -1.84 2.32 43.57
N LEU A 739 -2.81 1.56 43.06
CA LEU A 739 -3.26 0.30 43.67
C LEU A 739 -2.18 -0.77 43.60
N VAL A 740 -1.52 -0.91 42.45
CA VAL A 740 -0.45 -1.88 42.23
C VAL A 740 0.75 -1.57 43.13
N LEU A 741 1.20 -0.31 43.16
CA LEU A 741 2.30 0.13 44.02
C LEU A 741 1.98 -0.06 45.51
N GLY A 742 0.75 0.25 45.93
CA GLY A 742 0.30 0.01 47.30
C GLY A 742 0.30 -1.47 47.69
N SER A 743 -0.09 -2.35 46.76
CA SER A 743 -0.04 -3.81 46.94
C SER A 743 1.40 -4.33 47.04
N ALA A 744 2.27 -3.94 46.10
CA ALA A 744 3.68 -4.33 46.07
C ALA A 744 4.43 -3.85 47.33
N MET A 745 4.25 -2.59 47.71
CA MET A 745 4.79 -2.02 48.95
C MET A 745 4.36 -2.83 50.18
N GLY A 746 3.08 -3.17 50.29
CA GLY A 746 2.54 -3.94 51.42
C GLY A 746 3.07 -5.37 51.50
N LEU A 747 3.31 -6.02 50.36
CA LEU A 747 3.87 -7.38 50.30
C LEU A 747 5.34 -7.40 50.69
N CYS A 748 6.16 -6.54 50.10
CA CYS A 748 7.60 -6.46 50.41
C CYS A 748 7.83 -6.06 51.88
N TYR A 749 7.00 -5.15 52.43
CA TYR A 749 7.08 -4.77 53.84
C TYR A 749 6.79 -5.94 54.79
N LYS A 750 5.76 -6.75 54.50
CA LYS A 750 5.41 -7.93 55.32
C LYS A 750 6.53 -8.98 55.34
N GLN A 751 7.27 -9.10 54.23
CA GLN A 751 8.34 -10.08 54.06
C GLN A 751 9.73 -9.54 54.43
N LYS A 752 9.80 -8.38 55.10
CA LYS A 752 11.04 -7.74 55.56
C LYS A 752 12.01 -7.32 54.44
N ASN A 753 11.51 -7.17 53.21
CA ASN A 753 12.23 -6.54 52.11
C ASN A 753 12.03 -5.02 52.15
N PHE A 754 12.73 -4.38 53.10
CA PHE A 754 12.56 -2.97 53.44
C PHE A 754 13.09 -2.00 52.40
N ALA A 755 14.21 -2.27 51.74
CA ALA A 755 14.79 -1.37 50.73
C ALA A 755 13.92 -1.34 49.47
N THR A 756 13.43 -2.50 49.04
CA THR A 756 12.49 -2.60 47.91
C THR A 756 11.12 -2.00 48.27
N ALA A 757 10.61 -2.20 49.49
CA ALA A 757 9.37 -1.56 49.95
C ALA A 757 9.48 -0.03 50.04
N GLU A 758 10.64 0.51 50.46
CA GLU A 758 10.91 1.95 50.49
C GLU A 758 10.87 2.54 49.07
N HIS A 759 11.44 1.84 48.09
CA HIS A 759 11.39 2.26 46.68
C HIS A 759 9.94 2.37 46.17
N PHE A 760 9.10 1.36 46.41
CA PHE A 760 7.68 1.42 46.04
C PHE A 760 6.91 2.51 46.79
N ALA A 761 7.24 2.77 48.06
CA ALA A 761 6.64 3.87 48.82
C ALA A 761 6.98 5.24 48.18
N ARG A 762 8.22 5.43 47.72
CA ARG A 762 8.65 6.63 47.00
C ARG A 762 7.91 6.80 45.67
N MET A 763 7.88 5.75 44.85
CA MET A 763 7.13 5.74 43.59
C MET A 763 5.62 6.00 43.81
N LEU A 764 5.05 5.47 44.89
CA LEU A 764 3.64 5.69 45.21
C LEU A 764 3.39 7.17 45.53
N LEU A 765 4.30 7.84 46.25
CA LEU A 765 4.21 9.27 46.55
C LEU A 765 4.37 10.15 45.31
N GLU A 766 5.26 9.79 44.38
CA GLU A 766 5.43 10.47 43.08
C GLU A 766 4.17 10.37 42.20
N ASN A 767 3.36 9.33 42.37
CA ASN A 767 2.11 9.11 41.64
C ASN A 767 0.88 9.81 42.26
N ASN A 768 1.06 10.81 43.13
CA ASN A 768 -0.01 11.61 43.77
C ASN A 768 -1.13 10.73 44.41
N PRO A 769 -0.80 9.99 45.49
CA PRO A 769 -1.75 9.11 46.17
C PRO A 769 -2.74 9.91 47.02
N ASN A 770 -3.88 9.29 47.37
CA ASN A 770 -4.85 9.91 48.27
C ASN A 770 -4.24 10.10 49.67
N GLU A 771 -4.77 11.02 50.48
CA GLU A 771 -4.15 11.41 51.77
C GLU A 771 -3.91 10.22 52.71
N SER A 772 -4.82 9.24 52.75
CA SER A 772 -4.68 8.01 53.54
C SER A 772 -3.54 7.11 53.04
N GLN A 773 -3.41 6.96 51.72
CA GLN A 773 -2.33 6.19 51.08
C GLN A 773 -0.99 6.91 51.25
N ALA A 774 -0.96 8.24 51.14
CA ALA A 774 0.22 9.07 51.34
C ALA A 774 0.76 8.94 52.78
N LYS A 775 -0.12 9.01 53.79
CA LYS A 775 0.25 8.80 55.20
C LYS A 775 0.88 7.42 55.41
N ARG A 776 0.27 6.37 54.84
CA ARG A 776 0.79 4.99 54.92
C ARG A 776 2.15 4.83 54.21
N ALA A 777 2.32 5.42 53.03
CA ALA A 777 3.57 5.36 52.28
C ALA A 777 4.72 6.06 53.03
N ARG A 778 4.47 7.26 53.59
CA ARG A 778 5.44 7.97 54.43
C ARG A 778 5.83 7.19 55.68
N GLN A 779 4.87 6.54 56.34
CA GLN A 779 5.13 5.68 57.50
C GLN A 779 6.05 4.50 57.13
N VAL A 780 5.76 3.82 56.02
CA VAL A 780 6.60 2.72 55.52
C VAL A 780 8.00 3.24 55.19
N GLN A 781 8.11 4.39 54.52
CA GLN A 781 9.40 5.00 54.17
C GLN A 781 10.26 5.31 55.42
N GLN A 782 9.66 5.90 56.46
CA GLN A 782 10.35 6.17 57.74
C GLN A 782 10.78 4.89 58.45
N GLN A 783 9.96 3.84 58.42
CA GLN A 783 10.24 2.56 59.09
C GLN A 783 11.26 1.69 58.34
N CYS A 784 11.41 1.88 57.04
CA CYS A 784 12.32 1.13 56.16
C CYS A 784 13.67 1.81 55.95
N SER A 785 13.78 3.12 56.17
CA SER A 785 15.01 3.90 55.97
C SER A 785 16.23 3.26 56.63
N GLY A 786 17.22 2.89 55.81
CA GLY A 786 18.50 2.31 56.26
C GLY A 786 18.50 0.80 56.54
N LYS A 787 17.40 0.08 56.29
CA LYS A 787 17.33 -1.39 56.42
C LYS A 787 17.53 -2.08 55.07
N LYS A 788 18.25 -3.21 55.08
CA LYS A 788 18.48 -4.04 53.87
C LYS A 788 17.34 -5.05 53.67
N ASP A 789 17.20 -5.52 52.43
CA ASP A 789 16.27 -6.58 52.08
C ASP A 789 16.73 -7.93 52.66
N SER A 790 15.78 -8.74 53.14
CA SER A 790 16.05 -10.05 53.72
C SER A 790 16.15 -11.18 52.69
N CYS A 791 15.53 -11.00 51.52
CA CYS A 791 15.54 -11.98 50.44
C CYS A 791 16.00 -11.32 49.12
N GLU A 792 16.84 -12.01 48.37
CA GLU A 792 17.25 -11.59 47.03
C GLU A 792 16.12 -11.91 46.04
N LEU A 793 15.60 -10.88 45.36
CA LEU A 793 14.55 -10.99 44.35
C LEU A 793 15.16 -10.84 42.95
N ASN A 794 14.64 -11.52 41.94
CA ASN A 794 15.01 -11.29 40.54
C ASN A 794 14.39 -9.98 40.00
N TYR A 795 14.60 -8.86 40.68
CA TYR A 795 14.02 -7.57 40.36
C TYR A 795 15.04 -6.46 40.57
N ASP A 796 15.46 -5.84 39.47
CA ASP A 796 16.30 -4.65 39.50
C ASP A 796 15.52 -3.45 38.96
N TYR A 797 15.17 -2.52 39.85
CA TYR A 797 14.45 -1.29 39.49
C TYR A 797 15.32 -0.27 38.77
N ARG A 798 16.66 -0.42 38.78
CA ARG A 798 17.59 0.51 38.13
C ARG A 798 17.84 0.17 36.67
N ASN A 799 17.60 -1.08 36.29
CA ASN A 799 17.79 -1.57 34.93
C ASN A 799 16.44 -1.69 34.22
N PRO A 800 16.17 -0.89 33.16
CA PRO A 800 14.93 -0.99 32.42
C PRO A 800 14.69 -2.40 31.87
N PHE A 801 13.50 -2.94 32.10
CA PHE A 801 13.10 -4.26 31.63
C PHE A 801 11.68 -4.26 31.07
N VAL A 802 11.37 -5.30 30.32
CA VAL A 802 10.00 -5.67 29.89
C VAL A 802 9.68 -7.05 30.44
N VAL A 803 8.42 -7.33 30.75
CA VAL A 803 8.06 -8.62 31.34
C VAL A 803 7.65 -9.59 30.25
N CYS A 804 8.20 -10.81 30.28
CA CYS A 804 7.80 -11.88 29.38
C CYS A 804 6.32 -12.22 29.56
N GLY A 805 5.54 -12.16 28.48
CA GLY A 805 4.09 -12.38 28.53
C GLY A 805 3.62 -13.78 28.89
N ALA A 806 4.52 -14.78 28.91
CA ALA A 806 4.20 -16.17 29.24
C ALA A 806 4.80 -16.62 30.57
N THR A 807 6.11 -16.42 30.76
CA THR A 807 6.83 -16.89 31.96
C THR A 807 6.81 -15.88 33.10
N TYR A 808 6.44 -14.62 32.84
CA TYR A 808 6.48 -13.51 33.80
C TYR A 808 7.87 -13.30 34.42
N VAL A 809 8.91 -13.47 33.61
CA VAL A 809 10.31 -13.18 33.98
C VAL A 809 10.71 -11.85 33.33
N PRO A 810 11.48 -10.98 34.01
CA PRO A 810 11.94 -9.73 33.43
C PRO A 810 12.98 -10.01 32.34
N ILE A 811 12.84 -9.29 31.24
CA ILE A 811 13.78 -9.27 30.11
C ILE A 811 14.43 -7.89 30.14
N TYR A 812 15.68 -7.85 30.59
CA TYR A 812 16.43 -6.61 30.76
C TYR A 812 16.94 -6.08 29.42
N ARG A 813 17.15 -4.75 29.33
CA ARG A 813 17.65 -4.10 28.12
C ARG A 813 18.97 -4.74 27.66
N GLY A 814 19.02 -5.18 26.40
CA GLY A 814 20.17 -5.88 25.81
C GLY A 814 20.08 -7.41 25.80
N GLN A 815 19.10 -8.00 26.48
CA GLN A 815 18.78 -9.42 26.34
C GLN A 815 17.97 -9.66 25.05
N LYS A 816 18.12 -10.86 24.47
CA LYS A 816 17.36 -11.25 23.28
C LYS A 816 15.91 -11.48 23.67
N ASP A 817 15.00 -10.91 22.89
CA ASP A 817 13.56 -11.06 23.05
C ASP A 817 12.87 -11.25 21.69
N VAL A 818 11.68 -11.83 21.73
CA VAL A 818 10.82 -12.05 20.56
C VAL A 818 9.47 -11.39 20.82
N SER A 819 8.95 -10.65 19.86
CA SER A 819 7.67 -9.95 19.99
C SER A 819 6.53 -10.69 19.32
N CYS A 820 5.31 -10.53 19.87
CA CYS A 820 4.10 -10.88 19.15
C CYS A 820 3.84 -9.84 18.03
N PRO A 821 3.66 -10.26 16.76
CA PRO A 821 3.44 -9.35 15.65
C PRO A 821 2.12 -8.56 15.72
N TYR A 822 1.15 -9.07 16.49
CA TYR A 822 -0.14 -8.39 16.67
C TYR A 822 -0.11 -7.38 17.83
N CYS A 823 -0.02 -7.86 19.08
CA CYS A 823 -0.16 -6.98 20.24
C CYS A 823 1.16 -6.35 20.70
N GLY A 824 2.32 -6.79 20.18
CA GLY A 824 3.63 -6.24 20.52
C GLY A 824 4.21 -6.68 21.87
N SER A 825 3.54 -7.58 22.61
CA SER A 825 4.08 -8.14 23.86
C SER A 825 5.38 -8.90 23.63
N ARG A 826 6.33 -8.76 24.55
CA ARG A 826 7.66 -9.38 24.47
C ARG A 826 7.71 -10.73 25.20
N PHE A 827 8.52 -11.63 24.67
CA PHE A 827 8.71 -12.99 25.16
C PHE A 827 10.18 -13.37 25.13
N VAL A 828 10.54 -14.31 26.00
CA VAL A 828 11.85 -14.96 25.92
C VAL A 828 11.93 -15.85 24.66
N PRO A 829 13.10 -16.03 24.04
CA PRO A 829 13.23 -16.78 22.78
C PRO A 829 12.70 -18.22 22.80
N SER A 830 12.65 -18.86 23.97
CA SER A 830 12.10 -20.22 24.11
C SER A 830 10.60 -20.35 23.83
N ILE A 831 9.88 -19.22 23.75
CA ILE A 831 8.43 -19.15 23.46
C ILE A 831 8.17 -18.82 21.97
N GLU A 832 9.22 -18.60 21.18
CA GLU A 832 9.08 -18.38 19.73
C GLU A 832 8.34 -19.54 19.06
N GLY A 833 7.42 -19.21 18.13
CA GLY A 833 6.58 -20.20 17.45
C GLY A 833 5.37 -20.69 18.26
N GLN A 834 5.23 -20.32 19.53
CA GLN A 834 4.05 -20.64 20.34
C GLN A 834 2.95 -19.58 20.20
N LEU A 835 1.72 -19.94 20.59
CA LEU A 835 0.62 -18.99 20.67
C LEU A 835 0.87 -17.95 21.75
N CYS A 836 0.69 -16.68 21.40
CA CYS A 836 0.84 -15.55 22.30
C CYS A 836 -0.18 -15.67 23.44
N THR A 837 0.31 -15.82 24.67
CA THR A 837 -0.53 -15.89 25.88
C THR A 837 -1.24 -14.57 26.18
N ILE A 838 -0.84 -13.44 25.60
CA ILE A 838 -1.47 -12.15 25.87
C ILE A 838 -2.70 -11.94 24.99
N CYS A 839 -2.53 -11.97 23.66
CA CYS A 839 -3.66 -11.79 22.75
C CYS A 839 -4.45 -13.08 22.47
N GLU A 840 -3.86 -14.26 22.70
CA GLU A 840 -4.45 -15.58 22.41
C GLU A 840 -4.75 -15.88 20.92
N LEU A 841 -4.33 -15.00 20.02
CA LEU A 841 -4.61 -15.09 18.57
C LEU A 841 -3.36 -15.41 17.73
N ALA A 842 -2.31 -14.59 17.91
CA ALA A 842 -1.12 -14.59 17.06
C ALA A 842 0.00 -15.49 17.59
N VAL A 843 0.87 -15.93 16.69
CA VAL A 843 2.07 -16.70 17.02
C VAL A 843 3.23 -15.75 17.29
N VAL A 844 3.94 -15.99 18.40
CA VAL A 844 5.11 -15.20 18.80
C VAL A 844 6.23 -15.37 17.78
N GLY A 845 6.78 -14.25 17.28
CA GLY A 845 7.85 -14.25 16.29
C GLY A 845 7.44 -14.57 14.84
N ALA A 846 6.14 -14.63 14.53
CA ALA A 846 5.70 -14.85 13.16
C ALA A 846 5.93 -13.60 12.28
N ASP A 847 6.34 -13.82 11.03
CA ASP A 847 6.46 -12.76 10.02
C ASP A 847 5.08 -12.21 9.66
N ALA A 848 4.90 -10.90 9.80
CA ALA A 848 3.63 -10.24 9.57
C ALA A 848 3.83 -8.84 8.98
N SER A 849 2.90 -8.40 8.13
CA SER A 849 2.96 -7.09 7.44
C SER A 849 2.51 -5.91 8.30
N GLY A 850 1.82 -6.15 9.42
CA GLY A 850 1.26 -5.14 10.30
C GLY A 850 -0.26 -5.00 10.17
N LEU A 851 -0.86 -4.27 11.12
CA LEU A 851 -2.30 -4.03 11.17
C LEU A 851 -2.78 -3.21 9.97
N LEU A 852 -3.77 -3.75 9.24
CA LEU A 852 -4.48 -3.08 8.17
C LEU A 852 -5.97 -2.95 8.53
N CYS A 853 -6.38 -1.76 8.96
CA CYS A 853 -7.75 -1.44 9.39
C CYS A 853 -8.33 -0.19 8.71
N SER A 854 -7.61 0.47 7.79
CA SER A 854 -8.16 1.58 6.98
C SER A 854 -7.84 1.41 5.50
N PRO A 855 -8.76 1.80 4.59
CA PRO A 855 -8.44 1.94 3.17
C PRO A 855 -7.28 2.90 2.91
N THR A 856 -7.09 3.92 3.76
CA THR A 856 -6.02 4.94 3.62
C THR A 856 -4.60 4.38 3.82
N GLN A 857 -4.48 3.15 4.33
CA GLN A 857 -3.20 2.45 4.47
C GLN A 857 -2.76 1.76 3.18
N LEU A 858 -3.66 1.60 2.21
CA LEU A 858 -3.38 1.05 0.89
C LEU A 858 -2.91 2.21 -0.01
N ARG A 859 -1.77 2.00 -0.68
CA ARG A 859 -1.19 2.95 -1.64
C ARG A 859 -1.80 2.81 -3.01
#